data_AF-A0A1H7R478-F1
#
_entry.id   AF-A0A1H7R478-F1
#
_cell.length_a   1.000
_cell.length_b   1.000
_cell.length_c   1.000
_cell.angle_alpha   90.00
_cell.angle_beta   90.00
_cell.angle_gamma   90.00
#
_symmetry.space_group_name_H-M   'P 1'
#
loop_
_entity.id
_entity.type
_entity.pdbx_description
1 polymer ?
#
loop_
_entity_poly.entity_id
_entity_poly.type
_entity_poly.pdbx_seq_one_letter_code
_entity_poly.pdbx_strand_id
1 'polypeptide(L)'
;MVEIEIDGKKVEVPAGSMVMDAANKLGTYIPHFCYHKKLSIAANCRMCLVEVEKAPKPLPACATPVSAGMIVRSASDKAVQAQKSVMEFLLINHPLDCPICDQGGECQLQDLAVGYGKGDSRYEEDKRVVAPKDAGPLVSMQEMARCIQCTRCVRFGQEVAGVMELGMIGRGEHSEITAFVGQTVNSEMSGNMIDLCPVGALTSKPFRYSARSWELSRRKSVSPHDGLGANLIVQVKGGKVKRVLPLENDAVNECWISDKDRFSYEGLDTADRLTQPMLKQGGEWKEVDWQTALEYVAHGLKNIKHEHGANALASVATQHSTLEELHLLQKLTRAMGSDSVDTRLRQSDFSLDVTPWLGMSITEFGALNRAFVIGSFLRKDHPLLATRLRTAVKGGAKLSILHAADDDLLMNVANKMIVAPSEWLSALSQVVAAVAKAKEIAAPAGFEGVQASDAATAIAASLLSGENKAVFLGNAATQHPQAAALHAAAQWIAEQTGAKLGYLTEAANTVGSYIVNANAGKAAAFTEPKQAYLLLNAEPELDAYNPQAAVAALKKAEMVVVMSAYKHGLDYADVLLPVSPFSETSGTFVNCEGRAQSFNGTVKPLLETRPAWKVLRVLGNVLGLSGFDYDTSEAIRDEVLGAGVTDVSAKLNNVSKVALVAATAASTGPERIADVPIYFADAVVRRAESLQKMADAAAPQAHLSSALAQQLGVAAGDKVKVTQGSGSAILVAAVDAKLPANAVRVAAAHASTAVLGGMFGSITVEKAGEVK
;
A
#
# COMPACT_ATOMS: atom_id res chain seq x y z
N MET A 1 28.96 5.43 24.93
CA MET A 1 28.21 6.69 24.98
C MET A 1 29.22 7.83 25.06
N VAL A 2 28.88 9.01 24.56
CA VAL A 2 29.68 10.24 24.61
C VAL A 2 28.84 11.30 25.30
N GLU A 3 29.34 11.86 26.40
CA GLU A 3 28.73 12.98 27.10
C GLU A 3 29.15 14.31 26.44
N ILE A 4 28.17 15.15 26.15
CA ILE A 4 28.35 16.54 25.70
C ILE A 4 27.41 17.48 26.46
N GLU A 5 27.65 18.77 26.35
CA GLU A 5 26.78 19.82 26.87
C GLU A 5 26.20 20.67 25.74
N ILE A 6 24.89 20.86 25.71
CA ILE A 6 24.20 21.79 24.79
C ILE A 6 23.42 22.80 25.64
N ASP A 7 23.75 24.08 25.52
CA ASP A 7 23.08 25.18 26.23
C ASP A 7 22.99 24.95 27.76
N GLY A 8 24.10 24.49 28.37
CA GLY A 8 24.17 24.18 29.80
C GLY A 8 23.56 22.84 30.21
N LYS A 9 22.98 22.08 29.27
CA LYS A 9 22.35 20.77 29.54
C LYS A 9 23.24 19.63 29.06
N LYS A 10 23.57 18.72 29.97
CA LYS A 10 24.33 17.51 29.65
C LYS A 10 23.46 16.47 28.95
N VAL A 11 24.01 15.78 27.96
CA VAL A 11 23.37 14.68 27.26
C VAL A 11 24.40 13.63 26.85
N GLU A 12 24.01 12.37 26.98
CA GLU A 12 24.79 11.25 26.46
C GLU A 12 24.18 10.71 25.17
N VAL A 13 24.99 10.52 24.15
CA VAL A 13 24.57 9.91 22.87
C VAL A 13 25.54 8.80 22.43
N PRO A 14 25.14 7.89 21.52
CA PRO A 14 26.05 6.92 20.93
C PRO A 14 27.25 7.59 20.25
N ALA A 15 28.41 6.94 20.27
CA ALA A 15 29.57 7.42 19.53
C ALA A 15 29.28 7.47 18.02
N GLY A 16 29.72 8.53 17.35
CA GLY A 16 29.41 8.78 15.93
C GLY A 16 28.12 9.57 15.68
N SER A 17 27.34 9.88 16.72
CA SER A 17 26.18 10.78 16.60
C SER A 17 26.61 12.20 16.24
N MET A 18 25.71 12.97 15.62
CA MET A 18 25.91 14.38 15.32
C MET A 18 25.38 15.26 16.45
N VAL A 19 25.83 16.52 16.52
CA VAL A 19 25.30 17.51 17.47
C VAL A 19 23.77 17.64 17.35
N MET A 20 23.22 17.54 16.13
CA MET A 20 21.78 17.55 15.89
C MET A 20 21.05 16.40 16.60
N ASP A 21 21.63 15.20 16.65
CA ASP A 21 21.01 14.04 17.30
C ASP A 21 20.96 14.23 18.82
N ALA A 22 22.03 14.80 19.39
CA ALA A 22 22.09 15.16 20.80
C ALA A 22 21.10 16.29 21.16
N ALA A 23 20.95 17.29 20.28
CA ALA A 23 19.97 18.36 20.45
C ALA A 23 18.53 17.80 20.42
N ASN A 24 18.22 16.92 19.47
CA ASN A 24 16.93 16.24 19.39
C ASN A 24 16.64 15.41 20.65
N LYS A 25 17.64 14.68 21.19
CA LYS A 25 17.50 13.92 22.43
C LYS A 25 17.20 14.82 23.65
N LEU A 26 17.73 16.04 23.68
CA LEU A 26 17.46 17.04 24.72
C LEU A 26 16.14 17.80 24.53
N GLY A 27 15.50 17.68 23.37
CA GLY A 27 14.39 18.56 22.98
C GLY A 27 14.82 19.99 22.66
N THR A 28 16.11 20.24 22.41
CA THR A 28 16.62 21.55 21.99
C THR A 28 16.45 21.70 20.49
N TYR A 29 15.64 22.69 20.07
CA TYR A 29 15.40 22.96 18.66
C TYR A 29 16.55 23.76 18.04
N ILE A 30 17.17 23.21 16.99
CA ILE A 30 18.16 23.91 16.16
C ILE A 30 17.53 24.15 14.76
N PRO A 31 17.50 25.39 14.24
CA PRO A 31 16.83 25.69 12.98
C PRO A 31 17.51 25.01 11.78
N HIS A 32 16.74 24.40 10.88
CA HIS A 32 17.31 23.63 9.76
C HIS A 32 16.36 23.50 8.57
N PHE A 33 16.91 23.49 7.35
CA PHE A 33 16.13 23.29 6.11
C PHE A 33 16.51 22.07 5.28
N CYS A 34 17.76 21.60 5.32
CA CYS A 34 18.17 20.44 4.54
C CYS A 34 18.24 19.17 5.38
N TYR A 35 18.39 19.28 6.71
CA TYR A 35 18.39 18.10 7.59
C TYR A 35 17.00 17.46 7.64
N HIS A 36 16.94 16.15 7.58
CA HIS A 36 15.74 15.35 7.85
C HIS A 36 16.21 14.03 8.45
N LYS A 37 15.59 13.57 9.55
CA LYS A 37 16.09 12.43 10.35
C LYS A 37 16.15 11.09 9.60
N LYS A 38 15.38 10.93 8.52
CA LYS A 38 15.37 9.74 7.66
C LYS A 38 16.11 9.91 6.33
N LEU A 39 16.81 11.02 6.13
CA LEU A 39 17.65 11.25 4.95
C LEU A 39 19.11 11.38 5.39
N SER A 40 20.04 11.19 4.45
CA SER A 40 21.45 11.46 4.65
C SER A 40 21.71 12.91 5.08
N ILE A 41 22.95 13.24 5.43
CA ILE A 41 23.35 14.60 5.80
C ILE A 41 23.96 15.30 4.58
N ALA A 42 23.39 16.43 4.16
CA ALA A 42 23.93 17.23 3.05
C ALA A 42 24.59 18.55 3.48
N ALA A 43 24.13 19.15 4.58
CA ALA A 43 24.58 20.47 5.05
C ALA A 43 24.46 21.63 4.02
N ASN A 44 23.57 21.52 3.02
CA ASN A 44 23.37 22.53 1.97
C ASN A 44 22.93 23.90 2.51
N CYS A 45 21.99 23.92 3.46
CA CYS A 45 21.35 25.19 3.87
C CYS A 45 22.16 26.03 4.85
N ARG A 46 23.09 25.43 5.61
CA ARG A 46 23.82 26.08 6.71
C ARG A 46 22.95 26.75 7.79
N MET A 47 21.65 26.50 7.85
CA MET A 47 20.77 27.12 8.85
C MET A 47 21.06 26.62 10.29
N CYS A 48 21.56 25.39 10.43
CA CYS A 48 21.84 24.76 11.73
C CYS A 48 23.21 25.12 12.32
N LEU A 49 23.77 26.28 11.99
CA LEU A 49 25.06 26.71 12.53
C LEU A 49 24.93 27.00 14.03
N VAL A 50 25.80 26.37 14.82
CA VAL A 50 25.91 26.52 16.27
C VAL A 50 27.34 26.88 16.64
N GLU A 51 27.53 27.50 17.81
CA GLU A 51 28.87 27.72 18.35
C GLU A 51 29.31 26.48 19.11
N VAL A 52 30.45 25.91 18.74
CA VAL A 52 31.13 24.86 19.50
C VAL A 52 32.34 25.48 20.18
N GLU A 53 32.51 25.23 21.47
CA GLU A 53 33.63 25.77 22.22
C GLU A 53 34.97 25.41 21.58
N LYS A 54 35.91 26.36 21.54
CA LYS A 54 37.24 26.24 20.90
C LYS A 54 37.19 26.10 19.37
N ALA A 55 36.03 26.11 18.73
CA ALA A 55 35.93 26.15 17.27
C ALA A 55 36.07 27.60 16.75
N PRO A 56 36.91 27.86 15.73
CA PRO A 56 37.16 29.21 15.23
C PRO A 56 35.94 29.82 14.53
N LYS A 57 35.03 28.99 14.01
CA LYS A 57 33.81 29.39 13.27
C LYS A 57 32.60 28.58 13.75
N PRO A 58 31.36 29.08 13.52
CA PRO A 58 30.17 28.29 13.76
C PRO A 58 30.21 27.00 12.92
N LEU A 59 29.75 25.90 13.51
CA LEU A 59 29.77 24.59 12.87
C LEU A 59 28.34 24.11 12.61
N PRO A 60 28.10 23.38 11.50
CA PRO A 60 26.77 22.87 11.18
C PRO A 60 26.42 21.73 12.13
N ALA A 61 25.39 21.90 12.97
CA ALA A 61 24.99 20.87 13.93
C ALA A 61 24.64 19.53 13.27
N CYS A 62 24.09 19.56 12.05
CA CYS A 62 23.70 18.35 11.33
C CYS A 62 24.88 17.48 10.85
N ALA A 63 26.09 18.03 10.77
CA ALA A 63 27.25 17.35 10.17
C ALA A 63 28.50 17.40 11.08
N THR A 64 28.32 17.83 12.32
CA THR A 64 29.40 17.90 13.32
C THR A 64 29.27 16.71 14.25
N PRO A 65 30.17 15.72 14.21
CA PRO A 65 30.16 14.61 15.13
C PRO A 65 30.43 15.07 16.56
N VAL A 66 29.78 14.45 17.53
CA VAL A 66 30.00 14.74 18.95
C VAL A 66 31.36 14.20 19.42
N SER A 67 32.01 14.92 20.33
CA SER A 67 33.23 14.47 21.01
C SER A 67 33.08 14.64 22.53
N ALA A 68 33.77 13.82 23.31
CA ALA A 68 33.64 13.86 24.78
C ALA A 68 33.99 15.25 25.33
N GLY A 69 33.11 15.79 26.18
CA GLY A 69 33.27 17.12 26.77
C GLY A 69 33.05 18.28 25.78
N MET A 70 32.46 18.02 24.61
CA MET A 70 32.07 19.07 23.67
C MET A 70 31.00 19.96 24.32
N ILE A 71 31.20 21.28 24.27
CA ILE A 71 30.25 22.29 24.72
C ILE A 71 29.71 23.03 23.50
N VAL A 72 28.39 23.00 23.33
CA VAL A 72 27.67 23.62 22.21
C VAL A 72 26.74 24.70 22.74
N ARG A 73 26.77 25.88 22.11
CA ARG A 73 25.86 26.99 22.36
C ARG A 73 25.04 27.23 21.09
N SER A 74 23.74 26.93 21.14
CA SER A 74 22.84 27.03 19.98
C SER A 74 22.34 28.46 19.75
N ALA A 75 22.33 29.28 20.81
CA ALA A 75 21.80 30.64 20.82
C ALA A 75 22.81 31.71 21.28
N SER A 76 24.12 31.48 21.09
CA SER A 76 25.12 32.54 21.31
C SER A 76 25.03 33.63 20.25
N ASP A 77 25.57 34.83 20.53
CA ASP A 77 25.61 35.94 19.56
C ASP A 77 26.21 35.51 18.21
N LYS A 78 27.28 34.71 18.27
CA LYS A 78 27.96 34.17 17.09
C LYS A 78 27.07 33.22 16.29
N ALA A 79 26.31 32.34 16.96
CA ALA A 79 25.37 31.42 16.31
C ALA A 79 24.18 32.16 15.70
N VAL A 80 23.57 33.08 16.46
CA VAL A 80 22.42 33.88 16.02
C VAL A 80 22.78 34.77 14.83
N GLN A 81 23.94 35.42 14.86
CA GLN A 81 24.40 36.24 13.73
C GLN A 81 24.62 35.41 12.45
N ALA A 82 25.17 34.20 12.59
CA ALA A 82 25.34 33.28 11.47
C ALA A 82 23.98 32.83 10.89
N GLN A 83 23.03 32.45 11.76
CA GLN A 83 21.68 32.03 11.35
C GLN A 83 20.92 33.16 10.64
N LYS A 84 20.98 34.39 11.16
CA LYS A 84 20.40 35.58 10.51
C LYS A 84 21.01 35.86 9.13
N SER A 85 22.32 35.69 8.99
CA SER A 85 23.01 35.89 7.72
C SER A 85 22.64 34.81 6.70
N VAL A 86 22.54 33.55 7.13
CA VAL A 86 22.07 32.45 6.28
C VAL A 86 20.64 32.67 5.84
N MET A 87 19.76 33.10 6.74
CA MET A 87 18.38 33.42 6.39
C MET A 87 18.30 34.52 5.32
N GLU A 88 19.11 35.57 5.44
CA GLU A 88 19.21 36.62 4.42
C GLU A 88 19.61 36.03 3.05
N PHE A 89 20.64 35.18 2.99
CA PHE A 89 21.05 34.50 1.75
C PHE A 89 19.98 33.57 1.17
N LEU A 90 19.13 32.96 1.99
CA LEU A 90 18.02 32.15 1.50
C LEU A 90 16.92 33.03 0.90
N LEU A 91 16.72 34.22 1.45
CA LEU A 91 15.66 35.15 1.03
C LEU A 91 16.07 36.08 -0.12
N ILE A 92 17.37 36.28 -0.42
CA ILE A 92 17.79 37.16 -1.54
C ILE A 92 17.16 36.71 -2.86
N ASN A 93 17.10 35.41 -3.11
CA ASN A 93 16.56 34.84 -4.35
C ASN A 93 15.19 34.17 -4.17
N HIS A 94 14.59 34.24 -2.98
CA HIS A 94 13.24 33.75 -2.73
C HIS A 94 12.21 34.85 -3.08
N PRO A 95 11.14 34.54 -3.83
CA PRO A 95 10.14 35.51 -4.21
C PRO A 95 9.23 35.88 -3.03
N LEU A 96 8.63 37.06 -3.06
CA LEU A 96 7.67 37.56 -2.06
C LEU A 96 6.26 37.01 -2.28
N ASP A 97 6.20 35.69 -2.50
CA ASP A 97 4.99 34.97 -2.90
C ASP A 97 4.16 34.48 -1.71
N CYS A 98 4.57 34.74 -0.46
CA CYS A 98 3.90 34.20 0.72
C CYS A 98 2.36 34.33 0.70
N PRO A 99 1.75 35.43 0.24
CA PRO A 99 0.29 35.56 0.18
C PRO A 99 -0.39 34.60 -0.80
N ILE A 100 0.25 34.28 -1.93
CA ILE A 100 -0.30 33.37 -2.96
C ILE A 100 0.17 31.93 -2.77
N CYS A 101 1.31 31.70 -2.12
CA CYS A 101 1.92 30.40 -1.89
C CYS A 101 0.95 29.41 -1.22
N ASP A 102 0.82 28.21 -1.78
CA ASP A 102 -0.07 27.14 -1.27
C ASP A 102 0.28 26.74 0.17
N GLN A 103 1.58 26.54 0.44
CA GLN A 103 2.12 26.23 1.78
C GLN A 103 2.24 27.47 2.71
N GLY A 104 1.69 28.63 2.33
CA GLY A 104 1.62 29.77 3.24
C GLY A 104 0.98 29.37 4.57
N GLY A 105 1.61 29.73 5.69
CA GLY A 105 1.18 29.37 7.05
C GLY A 105 1.61 27.98 7.55
N GLU A 106 2.22 27.16 6.70
CA GLU A 106 2.87 25.90 7.09
C GLU A 106 4.27 25.75 6.47
N CYS A 107 4.81 26.86 5.97
CA CYS A 107 6.10 26.92 5.31
C CYS A 107 7.20 27.07 6.37
N GLN A 108 8.08 26.07 6.47
CA GLN A 108 9.21 26.11 7.40
C GLN A 108 10.09 27.35 7.18
N LEU A 109 10.24 27.82 5.93
CA LEU A 109 11.02 29.05 5.64
C LEU A 109 10.34 30.30 6.17
N GLN A 110 9.01 30.38 6.10
CA GLN A 110 8.26 31.49 6.66
C GLN A 110 8.43 31.52 8.19
N ASP A 111 8.24 30.39 8.87
CA ASP A 111 8.33 30.30 10.33
C ASP A 111 9.74 30.65 10.83
N LEU A 112 10.76 30.11 10.18
CA LEU A 112 12.15 30.38 10.55
C LEU A 112 12.59 31.79 10.17
N ALA A 113 12.05 32.40 9.11
CA ALA A 113 12.36 33.79 8.77
C ALA A 113 11.86 34.75 9.85
N VAL A 114 10.68 34.52 10.42
CA VAL A 114 10.14 35.34 11.52
C VAL A 114 11.00 35.22 12.79
N GLY A 115 11.42 34.02 13.15
CA GLY A 115 12.19 33.79 14.39
C GLY A 115 13.70 34.03 14.29
N TYR A 116 14.29 33.78 13.12
CA TYR A 116 15.75 33.73 12.92
C TYR A 116 16.23 34.66 11.78
N GLY A 117 15.35 35.42 11.14
CA GLY A 117 15.69 36.41 10.13
C GLY A 117 16.00 37.80 10.69
N LYS A 118 16.37 38.71 9.78
CA LYS A 118 16.41 40.16 10.05
C LYS A 118 15.05 40.78 9.71
N GLY A 119 14.78 41.97 10.25
CA GLY A 119 13.56 42.73 9.94
C GLY A 119 13.59 43.39 8.55
N ASP A 120 14.78 43.52 7.97
CA ASP A 120 15.06 44.16 6.69
C ASP A 120 15.98 43.31 5.81
N SER A 121 15.95 43.53 4.50
CA SER A 121 16.90 42.94 3.55
C SER A 121 17.78 44.04 2.96
N ARG A 122 19.08 43.76 2.84
CA ARG A 122 20.05 44.67 2.20
C ARG A 122 20.20 44.40 0.70
N TYR A 123 19.49 43.40 0.17
CA TYR A 123 19.59 42.99 -1.22
C TYR A 123 18.57 43.74 -2.07
N GLU A 124 19.05 44.61 -2.95
CA GLU A 124 18.25 45.49 -3.81
C GLU A 124 18.32 45.12 -5.30
N GLU A 125 19.01 44.03 -5.65
CA GLU A 125 19.16 43.58 -7.03
C GLU A 125 17.99 42.70 -7.50
N ASP A 126 17.96 42.43 -8.80
CA ASP A 126 16.97 41.54 -9.41
C ASP A 126 17.13 40.10 -8.91
N LYS A 127 16.03 39.54 -8.40
CA LYS A 127 15.98 38.13 -7.98
C LYS A 127 16.00 37.23 -9.20
N ARG A 128 16.67 36.09 -9.10
CA ARG A 128 16.61 35.07 -10.15
C ARG A 128 15.16 34.58 -10.35
N VAL A 129 14.86 34.19 -11.59
CA VAL A 129 13.58 33.56 -11.95
C VAL A 129 13.86 32.14 -12.44
N VAL A 130 13.07 31.19 -11.99
CA VAL A 130 13.16 29.79 -12.39
C VAL A 130 11.86 29.40 -13.09
N ALA A 131 11.98 28.87 -14.32
CA ALA A 131 10.81 28.48 -15.09
C ALA A 131 10.05 27.32 -14.44
N PRO A 132 8.70 27.30 -14.53
CA PRO A 132 7.88 26.15 -14.18
C PRO A 132 8.34 24.87 -14.86
N LYS A 133 8.17 23.75 -14.16
CA LYS A 133 8.50 22.41 -14.65
C LYS A 133 7.29 21.51 -14.53
N ASP A 134 7.19 20.51 -15.41
CA ASP A 134 6.20 19.45 -15.25
C ASP A 134 6.83 18.25 -14.54
N ALA A 135 6.08 17.68 -13.61
CA ALA A 135 6.47 16.54 -12.79
C ALA A 135 5.39 15.46 -12.75
N GLY A 136 4.35 15.56 -13.60
CA GLY A 136 3.22 14.64 -13.59
C GLY A 136 2.07 15.14 -12.71
N PRO A 137 1.01 14.34 -12.52
CA PRO A 137 -0.27 14.82 -11.99
C PRO A 137 -0.31 15.03 -10.46
N LEU A 138 0.66 14.51 -9.71
CA LEU A 138 0.64 14.53 -8.24
C LEU A 138 1.44 15.69 -7.63
N VAL A 139 2.65 15.95 -8.15
CA VAL A 139 3.55 16.98 -7.63
C VAL A 139 3.54 18.19 -8.56
N SER A 140 3.28 19.37 -8.01
CA SER A 140 3.42 20.65 -8.72
C SER A 140 4.84 21.18 -8.58
N MET A 141 5.47 21.48 -9.71
CA MET A 141 6.74 22.23 -9.83
C MET A 141 6.52 23.57 -10.55
N GLN A 142 5.36 24.20 -10.34
CA GLN A 142 5.05 25.49 -10.95
C GLN A 142 5.82 26.64 -10.28
N GLU A 143 6.15 26.50 -9.00
CA GLU A 143 6.73 27.58 -8.19
C GLU A 143 8.19 27.32 -7.81
N MET A 144 8.96 26.80 -8.77
CA MET A 144 10.38 26.47 -8.54
C MET A 144 11.26 27.69 -8.25
N ALA A 145 10.79 28.91 -8.51
CA ALA A 145 11.43 30.14 -8.04
C ALA A 145 11.52 30.20 -6.50
N ARG A 146 10.61 29.51 -5.77
CA ARG A 146 10.64 29.39 -4.30
C ARG A 146 11.67 28.40 -3.79
N CYS A 147 12.20 27.52 -4.65
CA CYS A 147 13.09 26.45 -4.22
C CYS A 147 14.41 27.03 -3.68
N ILE A 148 14.83 26.58 -2.50
CA ILE A 148 16.11 26.95 -1.86
C ILE A 148 17.22 25.91 -2.10
N GLN A 149 17.04 25.00 -3.07
CA GLN A 149 18.03 23.98 -3.46
C GLN A 149 18.57 23.15 -2.28
N CYS A 150 17.72 22.85 -1.28
CA CYS A 150 18.14 22.07 -0.10
C CYS A 150 18.41 20.58 -0.41
N THR A 151 18.01 20.11 -1.59
CA THR A 151 18.09 18.74 -2.11
C THR A 151 17.41 17.65 -1.26
N ARG A 152 16.48 18.00 -0.35
CA ARG A 152 15.66 16.99 0.37
C ARG A 152 14.88 16.07 -0.58
N CYS A 153 14.21 16.62 -1.59
CA CYS A 153 13.42 15.86 -2.56
C CYS A 153 14.27 14.91 -3.41
N VAL A 154 15.42 15.39 -3.92
CA VAL A 154 16.39 14.58 -4.67
C VAL A 154 16.87 13.39 -3.85
N ARG A 155 17.30 13.65 -2.61
CA ARG A 155 17.79 12.62 -1.70
C ARG A 155 16.71 11.65 -1.29
N PHE A 156 15.48 12.10 -1.08
CA PHE A 156 14.36 11.21 -0.82
C PHE A 156 14.13 10.22 -1.97
N GLY A 157 14.11 10.70 -3.22
CA GLY A 157 13.99 9.83 -4.38
C GLY A 157 15.05 8.74 -4.38
N GLN A 158 16.32 9.13 -4.27
CA GLN A 158 17.45 8.20 -4.31
C GLN A 158 17.54 7.27 -3.09
N GLU A 159 17.33 7.81 -1.89
CA GLU A 159 17.63 7.12 -0.63
C GLU A 159 16.44 6.32 -0.11
N VAL A 160 15.24 6.90 -0.18
CA VAL A 160 14.02 6.30 0.38
C VAL A 160 13.22 5.63 -0.73
N ALA A 161 12.77 6.36 -1.76
CA ALA A 161 11.95 5.79 -2.84
C ALA A 161 12.74 4.78 -3.70
N GLY A 162 14.07 4.89 -3.75
CA GLY A 162 14.96 4.00 -4.48
C GLY A 162 15.15 4.36 -5.95
N VAL A 163 14.58 5.48 -6.42
CA VAL A 163 14.70 5.97 -7.80
C VAL A 163 14.95 7.48 -7.80
N MET A 164 15.96 7.90 -8.56
CA MET A 164 16.32 9.31 -8.69
C MET A 164 15.51 9.97 -9.80
N GLU A 165 14.29 10.39 -9.48
CA GLU A 165 13.38 11.06 -10.44
C GLU A 165 13.67 12.55 -10.57
N LEU A 166 14.14 13.16 -9.48
CA LEU A 166 14.57 14.56 -9.43
C LEU A 166 16.10 14.64 -9.28
N GLY A 167 16.71 15.58 -9.99
CA GLY A 167 18.13 15.91 -9.88
C GLY A 167 18.35 17.42 -9.76
N MET A 168 19.59 17.81 -9.47
CA MET A 168 20.02 19.21 -9.49
C MET A 168 20.96 19.44 -10.66
N ILE A 169 20.58 20.31 -11.59
CA ILE A 169 21.39 20.74 -12.72
C ILE A 169 21.95 22.15 -12.47
N GLY A 170 22.97 22.54 -13.23
CA GLY A 170 23.61 23.84 -13.09
C GLY A 170 24.58 23.92 -11.90
N ARG A 171 25.06 25.14 -11.62
CA ARG A 171 25.99 25.43 -10.51
C ARG A 171 25.78 26.86 -10.03
N GLY A 172 26.03 27.10 -8.74
CA GLY A 172 25.86 28.42 -8.14
C GLY A 172 24.39 28.84 -8.12
N GLU A 173 24.09 30.09 -8.44
CA GLU A 173 22.72 30.62 -8.48
C GLU A 173 21.84 30.01 -9.59
N HIS A 174 22.47 29.51 -10.66
CA HIS A 174 21.82 28.80 -11.76
C HIS A 174 21.48 27.34 -11.44
N SER A 175 21.60 26.93 -10.18
CA SER A 175 21.25 25.56 -9.77
C SER A 175 19.74 25.38 -9.72
N GLU A 176 19.25 24.36 -10.42
CA GLU A 176 17.82 24.07 -10.53
C GLU A 176 17.53 22.62 -10.20
N ILE A 177 16.49 22.40 -9.38
CA ILE A 177 15.92 21.06 -9.22
C ILE A 177 14.99 20.80 -10.40
N THR A 178 15.19 19.69 -11.09
CA THR A 178 14.39 19.29 -12.26
C THR A 178 14.17 17.79 -12.27
N ALA A 179 13.09 17.36 -12.92
CA ALA A 179 12.95 15.97 -13.34
C ALA A 179 13.99 15.64 -14.42
N PHE A 180 14.34 14.35 -14.54
CA PHE A 180 15.16 13.87 -15.65
C PHE A 180 14.44 14.11 -16.99
N VAL A 181 15.19 14.50 -18.02
CA VAL A 181 14.63 15.05 -19.28
C VAL A 181 13.56 14.12 -19.88
N GLY A 182 12.35 14.66 -20.08
CA GLY A 182 11.22 13.95 -20.69
C GLY A 182 10.51 12.95 -19.78
N GLN A 183 10.86 12.86 -18.49
CA GLN A 183 10.24 11.94 -17.54
C GLN A 183 9.40 12.67 -16.49
N THR A 184 8.29 12.06 -16.10
CA THR A 184 7.47 12.46 -14.97
C THR A 184 7.91 11.74 -13.70
N VAL A 185 7.47 12.25 -12.54
CA VAL A 185 7.64 11.60 -11.25
C VAL A 185 6.57 10.50 -11.14
N ASN A 186 6.99 9.23 -11.09
CA ASN A 186 6.16 8.04 -11.23
C ASN A 186 6.30 7.02 -10.09
N SER A 187 7.30 7.15 -9.20
CA SER A 187 7.41 6.25 -8.04
C SER A 187 6.17 6.33 -7.16
N GLU A 188 5.74 5.18 -6.65
CA GLU A 188 4.64 5.01 -5.70
C GLU A 188 4.83 5.70 -4.33
N MET A 189 5.98 6.37 -4.13
CA MET A 189 6.37 7.05 -2.89
C MET A 189 6.56 8.56 -3.08
N SER A 190 6.38 9.11 -4.27
CA SER A 190 6.95 10.43 -4.60
C SER A 190 6.16 11.62 -4.08
N GLY A 191 4.89 11.44 -3.71
CA GLY A 191 4.10 12.44 -3.01
C GLY A 191 4.71 12.89 -1.67
N ASN A 192 5.55 12.07 -1.03
CA ASN A 192 6.27 12.47 0.20
C ASN A 192 7.29 13.61 -0.04
N MET A 193 7.71 13.85 -1.29
CA MET A 193 8.56 14.99 -1.62
C MET A 193 7.88 16.35 -1.33
N ILE A 194 6.54 16.38 -1.33
CA ILE A 194 5.75 17.58 -1.00
C ILE A 194 5.93 17.93 0.49
N ASP A 195 5.80 16.95 1.37
CA ASP A 195 5.94 17.13 2.82
C ASP A 195 7.39 17.47 3.20
N LEU A 196 8.34 16.93 2.45
CA LEU A 196 9.76 17.21 2.64
C LEU A 196 10.18 18.61 2.20
N CYS A 197 9.42 19.23 1.29
CA CYS A 197 9.74 20.55 0.75
C CYS A 197 9.50 21.63 1.81
N PRO A 198 10.54 22.36 2.27
CA PRO A 198 10.37 23.32 3.35
C PRO A 198 9.84 24.70 2.91
N VAL A 199 9.59 24.91 1.61
CA VAL A 199 9.49 26.26 1.01
C VAL A 199 8.35 26.46 0.01
N GLY A 200 7.43 25.50 -0.14
CA GLY A 200 6.31 25.61 -1.07
C GLY A 200 6.69 25.59 -2.56
N ALA A 201 7.86 25.03 -2.89
CA ALA A 201 8.31 24.84 -4.27
C ALA A 201 7.78 23.54 -4.90
N LEU A 202 7.64 22.50 -4.07
CA LEU A 202 6.93 21.27 -4.42
C LEU A 202 5.65 21.24 -3.60
N THR A 203 4.51 21.26 -4.29
CA THR A 203 3.18 21.27 -3.67
C THR A 203 2.31 20.16 -4.23
N SER A 204 1.25 19.80 -3.52
CA SER A 204 0.29 18.80 -4.00
C SER A 204 -0.54 19.41 -5.13
N LYS A 205 -0.34 18.95 -6.37
CA LYS A 205 -1.08 19.45 -7.54
C LYS A 205 -2.62 19.26 -7.38
N PRO A 206 -3.13 18.14 -6.81
CA PRO A 206 -4.56 17.97 -6.56
C PRO A 206 -5.13 18.92 -5.49
N PHE A 207 -4.35 19.26 -4.45
CA PHE A 207 -4.80 20.10 -3.34
C PHE A 207 -4.59 21.61 -3.60
N ARG A 208 -3.66 21.95 -4.49
CA ARG A 208 -3.16 23.31 -4.71
C ARG A 208 -4.30 24.34 -4.80
N TYR A 209 -4.24 25.34 -3.93
CA TYR A 209 -5.19 26.45 -3.82
C TYR A 209 -6.62 26.10 -3.41
N SER A 210 -6.89 24.86 -2.98
CA SER A 210 -8.22 24.47 -2.50
C SER A 210 -8.53 24.94 -1.08
N ALA A 211 -7.50 25.19 -0.25
CA ALA A 211 -7.61 25.69 1.12
C ALA A 211 -6.27 26.23 1.62
N ARG A 212 -6.31 27.01 2.71
CA ARG A 212 -5.13 27.38 3.51
C ARG A 212 -4.95 26.44 4.70
N SER A 213 -3.71 26.28 5.15
CA SER A 213 -3.34 25.37 6.24
C SER A 213 -4.08 25.65 7.56
N TRP A 214 -4.34 26.91 7.87
CA TRP A 214 -5.09 27.34 9.07
C TRP A 214 -6.62 27.16 8.96
N GLU A 215 -7.16 26.91 7.76
CA GLU A 215 -8.59 26.60 7.57
C GLU A 215 -8.89 25.10 7.77
N LEU A 216 -7.84 24.27 7.81
CA LEU A 216 -7.96 22.82 7.81
C LEU A 216 -7.97 22.26 9.22
N SER A 217 -9.05 21.56 9.56
CA SER A 217 -9.06 20.71 10.75
C SER A 217 -8.25 19.44 10.50
N ARG A 218 -7.44 19.02 11.48
CA ARG A 218 -6.56 17.85 11.39
C ARG A 218 -7.13 16.71 12.24
N ARG A 219 -7.35 15.55 11.62
CA ARG A 219 -7.92 14.37 12.28
C ARG A 219 -7.05 13.15 12.01
N LYS A 220 -6.83 12.33 13.04
CA LYS A 220 -6.06 11.08 12.93
C LYS A 220 -6.92 9.99 12.29
N SER A 221 -6.35 9.19 11.41
CA SER A 221 -6.98 8.03 10.78
C SER A 221 -5.96 6.95 10.43
N VAL A 222 -6.42 5.85 9.87
CA VAL A 222 -5.61 4.74 9.36
C VAL A 222 -5.97 4.50 7.89
N SER A 223 -4.98 4.18 7.05
CA SER A 223 -5.21 3.83 5.64
C SER A 223 -5.87 2.45 5.50
N PRO A 224 -6.88 2.29 4.63
CA PRO A 224 -7.49 0.99 4.34
C PRO A 224 -6.78 0.21 3.20
N HIS A 225 -5.80 0.80 2.51
CA HIS A 225 -5.46 0.41 1.13
C HIS A 225 -4.45 -0.74 0.99
N ASP A 226 -3.62 -1.01 1.98
CA ASP A 226 -2.64 -2.09 1.97
C ASP A 226 -2.44 -2.70 3.36
N GLY A 227 -1.72 -3.82 3.44
CA GLY A 227 -1.48 -4.56 4.68
C GLY A 227 -0.81 -3.78 5.81
N LEU A 228 -0.16 -2.65 5.55
CA LEU A 228 0.52 -1.89 6.59
C LEU A 228 -0.48 -1.14 7.49
N GLY A 229 -1.56 -0.63 6.88
CA GLY A 229 -2.48 0.29 7.54
C GLY A 229 -1.75 1.53 8.04
N ALA A 230 -1.16 2.32 7.13
CA ALA A 230 -0.36 3.49 7.48
C ALA A 230 -1.16 4.52 8.30
N ASN A 231 -0.51 5.20 9.25
CA ASN A 231 -1.17 6.22 10.06
C ASN A 231 -1.26 7.55 9.30
N LEU A 232 -2.44 8.17 9.37
CA LEU A 232 -2.80 9.34 8.57
C LEU A 232 -3.19 10.54 9.43
N ILE A 233 -2.84 11.73 8.95
CA ILE A 233 -3.50 13.00 9.28
C ILE A 233 -4.38 13.39 8.09
N VAL A 234 -5.70 13.25 8.26
CA VAL A 234 -6.70 13.68 7.29
C VAL A 234 -7.06 15.13 7.57
N GLN A 235 -6.93 15.98 6.56
CA GLN A 235 -7.21 17.41 6.66
C GLN A 235 -8.52 17.77 5.97
N VAL A 236 -9.41 18.41 6.73
CA VAL A 236 -10.82 18.59 6.37
C VAL A 236 -11.21 20.07 6.41
N LYS A 237 -11.94 20.52 5.38
CA LYS A 237 -12.60 21.84 5.30
C LYS A 237 -14.01 21.69 4.75
N GLY A 238 -14.99 22.32 5.39
CA GLY A 238 -16.38 22.31 4.93
C GLY A 238 -17.00 20.92 4.84
N GLY A 239 -16.64 20.02 5.76
CA GLY A 239 -17.12 18.63 5.76
C GLY A 239 -16.54 17.74 4.66
N LYS A 240 -15.55 18.23 3.90
CA LYS A 240 -14.87 17.48 2.84
C LYS A 240 -13.40 17.27 3.17
N VAL A 241 -12.88 16.08 2.87
CA VAL A 241 -11.44 15.80 2.93
C VAL A 241 -10.76 16.59 1.81
N LYS A 242 -9.73 17.36 2.16
CA LYS A 242 -8.98 18.19 1.21
C LYS A 242 -7.60 17.65 0.89
N ARG A 243 -6.95 16.99 1.85
CA ARG A 243 -5.69 16.26 1.64
C ARG A 243 -5.42 15.30 2.79
N VAL A 244 -4.51 14.37 2.56
CA VAL A 244 -4.03 13.38 3.53
C VAL A 244 -2.51 13.50 3.64
N LEU A 245 -2.02 13.54 4.88
CA LEU A 245 -0.60 13.61 5.23
C LEU A 245 -0.24 12.42 6.13
N PRO A 246 1.05 12.02 6.22
CA PRO A 246 1.48 10.99 7.17
C PRO A 246 1.28 11.47 8.62
N LEU A 247 0.71 10.62 9.47
CA LEU A 247 0.94 10.70 10.92
C LEU A 247 2.20 9.92 11.24
N GLU A 248 3.13 10.55 11.95
CA GLU A 248 4.39 9.92 12.26
C GLU A 248 4.23 8.78 13.27
N ASN A 249 4.72 7.59 12.91
CA ASN A 249 4.79 6.41 13.76
C ASN A 249 5.95 5.50 13.33
N ASP A 250 7.08 5.54 14.07
CA ASP A 250 8.28 4.75 13.76
C ASP A 250 8.03 3.24 13.70
N ALA A 251 7.05 2.72 14.46
CA ALA A 251 6.71 1.31 14.48
C ALA A 251 5.90 0.83 13.25
N VAL A 252 5.29 1.76 12.50
CA VAL A 252 4.46 1.44 11.33
C VAL A 252 5.07 2.08 10.08
N ASN A 253 4.70 3.33 9.78
CA ASN A 253 5.00 4.00 8.52
C ASN A 253 6.12 5.05 8.61
N GLU A 254 6.80 5.17 9.76
CA GLU A 254 7.77 6.23 10.05
C GLU A 254 7.14 7.60 9.83
N CYS A 255 7.57 8.33 8.81
CA CYS A 255 7.01 9.62 8.38
C CYS A 255 6.53 9.58 6.94
N TRP A 256 6.29 8.39 6.38
CA TRP A 256 5.98 8.17 4.98
C TRP A 256 4.58 7.59 4.80
N ILE A 257 3.97 7.84 3.65
CA ILE A 257 2.77 7.16 3.16
C ILE A 257 2.92 6.92 1.66
N SER A 258 2.28 5.89 1.09
CA SER A 258 2.31 5.70 -0.36
C SER A 258 1.49 6.77 -1.08
N ASP A 259 1.69 6.93 -2.39
CA ASP A 259 0.87 7.83 -3.21
C ASP A 259 -0.58 7.36 -3.27
N LYS A 260 -0.80 6.04 -3.20
CA LYS A 260 -2.12 5.45 -3.01
C LYS A 260 -2.80 5.97 -1.75
N ASP A 261 -2.11 5.96 -0.60
CA ASP A 261 -2.66 6.48 0.66
C ASP A 261 -2.89 7.99 0.65
N ARG A 262 -1.99 8.73 -0.02
CA ARG A 262 -1.96 10.19 -0.01
C ARG A 262 -3.04 10.81 -0.86
N PHE A 263 -3.34 10.23 -2.02
CA PHE A 263 -4.20 10.84 -3.04
C PHE A 263 -5.53 10.11 -3.23
N SER A 264 -5.75 8.95 -2.61
CA SER A 264 -7.04 8.24 -2.66
C SER A 264 -8.23 9.08 -2.17
N TYR A 265 -7.98 10.14 -1.37
CA TYR A 265 -9.04 11.01 -0.89
C TYR A 265 -9.85 11.68 -2.00
N GLU A 266 -9.31 11.84 -3.21
CA GLU A 266 -10.07 12.34 -4.36
C GLU A 266 -11.24 11.40 -4.70
N GLY A 267 -11.09 10.09 -4.46
CA GLY A 267 -12.15 9.10 -4.66
C GLY A 267 -13.33 9.25 -3.69
N LEU A 268 -13.13 9.94 -2.56
CA LEU A 268 -14.18 10.10 -1.53
C LEU A 268 -15.29 11.07 -1.95
N ASP A 269 -15.04 12.03 -2.83
CA ASP A 269 -16.00 13.07 -3.24
C ASP A 269 -16.20 13.06 -4.75
N THR A 270 -16.64 11.92 -5.28
CA THR A 270 -16.88 11.69 -6.71
C THR A 270 -18.36 11.64 -7.04
N ALA A 271 -18.69 11.91 -8.30
CA ALA A 271 -20.07 11.81 -8.81
C ALA A 271 -20.63 10.37 -8.76
N ASP A 272 -19.76 9.37 -8.67
CA ASP A 272 -20.12 7.95 -8.61
C ASP A 272 -20.56 7.48 -7.20
N ARG A 273 -20.51 8.37 -6.20
CA ARG A 273 -20.95 8.04 -4.83
C ARG A 273 -22.43 7.62 -4.81
N LEU A 274 -22.72 6.52 -4.13
CA LEU A 274 -24.08 6.10 -3.80
C LEU A 274 -24.54 6.88 -2.56
N THR A 275 -25.61 7.66 -2.73
CA THR A 275 -26.04 8.66 -1.74
C THR A 275 -27.38 8.34 -1.09
N GLN A 276 -28.17 7.43 -1.67
CA GLN A 276 -29.46 6.96 -1.16
C GLN A 276 -29.65 5.47 -1.46
N PRO A 277 -30.43 4.72 -0.66
CA PRO A 277 -30.82 3.36 -0.99
C PRO A 277 -31.58 3.29 -2.32
N MET A 278 -31.29 2.26 -3.12
CA MET A 278 -31.94 2.06 -4.41
C MET A 278 -32.41 0.61 -4.54
N LEU A 279 -33.62 0.43 -5.06
CA LEU A 279 -34.21 -0.89 -5.36
C LEU A 279 -34.49 -1.01 -6.86
N LYS A 280 -34.27 -2.20 -7.41
CA LYS A 280 -34.61 -2.52 -8.79
C LYS A 280 -36.03 -3.09 -8.86
N GLN A 281 -36.94 -2.39 -9.54
CA GLN A 281 -38.34 -2.81 -9.71
C GLN A 281 -38.72 -2.74 -11.19
N GLY A 282 -39.16 -3.87 -11.78
CA GLY A 282 -39.52 -3.91 -13.20
C GLY A 282 -38.36 -3.58 -14.15
N GLY A 283 -37.10 -3.81 -13.70
CA GLY A 283 -35.89 -3.47 -14.45
C GLY A 283 -35.40 -2.03 -14.26
N GLU A 284 -36.16 -1.18 -13.58
CA GLU A 284 -35.81 0.23 -13.33
C GLU A 284 -35.32 0.45 -11.90
N TRP A 285 -34.33 1.31 -11.74
CA TRP A 285 -33.80 1.71 -10.44
C TRP A 285 -34.63 2.83 -9.82
N LYS A 286 -35.07 2.63 -8.58
CA LYS A 286 -35.82 3.62 -7.81
C LYS A 286 -35.11 3.93 -6.50
N GLU A 287 -34.92 5.22 -6.23
CA GLU A 287 -34.46 5.71 -4.93
C GLU A 287 -35.58 5.52 -3.89
N VAL A 288 -35.22 4.99 -2.72
CA VAL A 288 -36.15 4.71 -1.62
C VAL A 288 -35.54 5.10 -0.27
N ASP A 289 -36.37 5.20 0.76
CA ASP A 289 -35.88 5.39 2.13
C ASP A 289 -35.26 4.10 2.72
N TRP A 290 -34.53 4.26 3.82
CA TRP A 290 -33.82 3.16 4.49
C TRP A 290 -34.75 2.09 5.06
N GLN A 291 -35.93 2.47 5.57
CA GLN A 291 -36.85 1.50 6.16
C GLN A 291 -37.37 0.56 5.06
N THR A 292 -37.86 1.13 3.97
CA THR A 292 -38.32 0.39 2.79
C THR A 292 -37.23 -0.54 2.25
N ALA A 293 -35.99 -0.05 2.12
CA ALA A 293 -34.88 -0.86 1.62
C ALA A 293 -34.52 -2.04 2.55
N LEU A 294 -34.43 -1.80 3.86
CA LEU A 294 -34.08 -2.85 4.82
C LEU A 294 -35.19 -3.89 5.01
N GLU A 295 -36.45 -3.46 4.99
CA GLU A 295 -37.60 -4.38 5.00
C GLU A 295 -37.61 -5.26 3.74
N TYR A 296 -37.39 -4.67 2.56
CA TYR A 296 -37.29 -5.43 1.30
C TYR A 296 -36.19 -6.50 1.36
N VAL A 297 -34.99 -6.12 1.81
CA VAL A 297 -33.87 -7.06 1.98
C VAL A 297 -34.22 -8.14 3.01
N ALA A 298 -34.76 -7.77 4.17
CA ALA A 298 -35.08 -8.72 5.22
C ALA A 298 -36.16 -9.73 4.78
N HIS A 299 -37.18 -9.28 4.07
CA HIS A 299 -38.21 -10.15 3.50
C HIS A 299 -37.65 -11.09 2.44
N GLY A 300 -36.85 -10.57 1.50
CA GLY A 300 -36.21 -11.37 0.47
C GLY A 300 -35.31 -12.47 1.04
N LEU A 301 -34.43 -12.12 1.99
CA LEU A 301 -33.57 -13.10 2.65
C LEU A 301 -34.36 -14.18 3.42
N LYS A 302 -35.46 -13.79 4.10
CA LYS A 302 -36.33 -14.75 4.81
C LYS A 302 -37.04 -15.69 3.84
N ASN A 303 -37.55 -15.18 2.73
CA ASN A 303 -38.23 -15.98 1.70
C ASN A 303 -37.26 -16.97 1.04
N ILE A 304 -36.10 -16.49 0.58
CA ILE A 304 -35.08 -17.35 -0.04
C ILE A 304 -34.62 -18.43 0.94
N LYS A 305 -34.40 -18.08 2.22
CA LYS A 305 -34.10 -19.07 3.27
C LYS A 305 -35.21 -20.10 3.45
N HIS A 306 -36.48 -19.69 3.37
CA HIS A 306 -37.63 -20.58 3.50
C HIS A 306 -37.75 -21.55 2.31
N GLU A 307 -37.54 -21.05 1.10
CA GLU A 307 -37.74 -21.80 -0.16
C GLU A 307 -36.53 -22.67 -0.53
N HIS A 308 -35.30 -22.17 -0.34
CA HIS A 308 -34.06 -22.82 -0.78
C HIS A 308 -33.15 -23.27 0.37
N GLY A 309 -33.52 -22.97 1.62
CA GLY A 309 -32.72 -23.26 2.80
C GLY A 309 -31.63 -22.22 3.08
N ALA A 310 -31.09 -22.22 4.30
CA ALA A 310 -30.13 -21.21 4.73
C ALA A 310 -28.81 -21.23 3.93
N ASN A 311 -28.36 -22.40 3.48
CA ASN A 311 -27.14 -22.56 2.67
C ASN A 311 -27.21 -21.94 1.26
N ALA A 312 -28.39 -21.43 0.87
CA ALA A 312 -28.61 -20.67 -0.35
C ALA A 312 -28.24 -19.17 -0.21
N LEU A 313 -27.83 -18.72 0.98
CA LEU A 313 -27.37 -17.36 1.24
C LEU A 313 -25.85 -17.31 1.34
N ALA A 314 -25.21 -16.33 0.72
CA ALA A 314 -23.79 -16.02 0.93
C ALA A 314 -23.56 -14.53 1.20
N SER A 315 -22.51 -14.26 1.96
CA SER A 315 -22.01 -12.90 2.21
C SER A 315 -20.56 -12.81 1.77
N VAL A 316 -20.25 -11.77 0.99
CA VAL A 316 -18.92 -11.56 0.43
C VAL A 316 -18.49 -10.13 0.72
N ALA A 317 -17.29 -9.97 1.28
CA ALA A 317 -16.74 -8.65 1.57
C ALA A 317 -15.31 -8.50 1.07
N THR A 318 -14.76 -7.29 1.18
CA THR A 318 -13.32 -7.07 1.00
C THR A 318 -12.60 -7.00 2.32
N GLN A 319 -11.32 -7.38 2.30
CA GLN A 319 -10.39 -7.21 3.43
C GLN A 319 -10.02 -5.73 3.70
N HIS A 320 -10.61 -4.79 2.96
CA HIS A 320 -10.54 -3.35 3.20
C HIS A 320 -11.64 -2.85 4.17
N SER A 321 -12.65 -3.67 4.47
CA SER A 321 -13.72 -3.34 5.43
C SER A 321 -13.24 -3.47 6.87
N THR A 322 -13.85 -2.73 7.80
CA THR A 322 -13.37 -2.70 9.20
C THR A 322 -13.65 -4.01 9.92
N LEU A 323 -12.95 -4.25 11.04
CA LEU A 323 -13.13 -5.43 11.88
C LEU A 323 -14.59 -5.60 12.31
N GLU A 324 -15.22 -4.49 12.69
CA GLU A 324 -16.60 -4.43 13.16
C GLU A 324 -17.59 -4.77 12.05
N GLU A 325 -17.36 -4.25 10.84
CA GLU A 325 -18.19 -4.52 9.66
C GLU A 325 -18.11 -6.00 9.27
N LEU A 326 -16.89 -6.56 9.24
CA LEU A 326 -16.68 -7.98 8.93
C LEU A 326 -17.26 -8.89 10.01
N HIS A 327 -17.13 -8.53 11.29
CA HIS A 327 -17.73 -9.27 12.41
C HIS A 327 -19.25 -9.30 12.32
N LEU A 328 -19.89 -8.16 12.07
CA LEU A 328 -21.35 -8.11 11.95
C LEU A 328 -21.85 -8.84 10.70
N LEU A 329 -21.13 -8.76 9.58
CA LEU A 329 -21.52 -9.47 8.36
C LEU A 329 -21.46 -10.99 8.57
N GLN A 330 -20.37 -11.53 9.13
CA GLN A 330 -20.29 -12.97 9.43
C GLN A 330 -21.34 -13.38 10.46
N LYS A 331 -21.56 -12.56 11.50
CA LYS A 331 -22.51 -12.86 12.57
C LYS A 331 -23.93 -12.93 12.04
N LEU A 332 -24.29 -12.01 11.14
CA LEU A 332 -25.60 -11.98 10.48
C LEU A 332 -25.81 -13.21 9.60
N THR A 333 -24.80 -13.56 8.80
CA THR A 333 -24.84 -14.71 7.89
C THR A 333 -25.05 -16.01 8.66
N ARG A 334 -24.29 -16.20 9.75
CA ARG A 334 -24.39 -17.38 10.64
C ARG A 334 -25.68 -17.42 11.43
N ALA A 335 -26.16 -16.27 11.92
CA ALA A 335 -27.45 -16.19 12.61
C ALA A 335 -28.63 -16.48 11.65
N MET A 336 -28.46 -16.22 10.35
CA MET A 336 -29.39 -16.68 9.32
C MET A 336 -29.27 -18.18 8.99
N GLY A 337 -28.25 -18.87 9.51
CA GLY A 337 -28.04 -20.31 9.38
C GLY A 337 -27.10 -20.70 8.23
N SER A 338 -26.38 -19.75 7.62
CA SER A 338 -25.39 -20.02 6.57
C SER A 338 -23.98 -19.79 7.10
N ASP A 339 -23.05 -20.68 6.75
CA ASP A 339 -21.62 -20.50 6.97
C ASP A 339 -20.89 -19.89 5.76
N SER A 340 -21.64 -19.54 4.69
CA SER A 340 -21.07 -19.02 3.44
C SER A 340 -20.70 -17.54 3.58
N VAL A 341 -19.62 -17.27 4.31
CA VAL A 341 -19.00 -15.94 4.42
C VAL A 341 -17.55 -15.98 3.97
N ASP A 342 -17.16 -15.07 3.08
CA ASP A 342 -15.79 -14.98 2.59
C ASP A 342 -15.33 -13.54 2.31
N THR A 343 -14.04 -13.28 2.54
CA THR A 343 -13.38 -12.02 2.12
C THR A 343 -12.24 -12.23 1.12
N ARG A 344 -11.88 -13.49 0.83
CA ARG A 344 -10.72 -13.87 0.01
C ARG A 344 -11.07 -13.90 -1.48
N LEU A 345 -11.55 -12.76 -1.99
CA LEU A 345 -12.05 -12.62 -3.36
C LEU A 345 -11.05 -13.04 -4.43
N ARG A 346 -9.74 -12.77 -4.22
CA ARG A 346 -8.65 -13.08 -5.16
C ARG A 346 -7.98 -14.44 -4.91
N GLN A 347 -8.45 -15.22 -3.95
CA GLN A 347 -7.90 -16.54 -3.67
C GLN A 347 -8.51 -17.61 -4.57
N SER A 348 -7.71 -18.61 -4.97
CA SER A 348 -8.16 -19.74 -5.78
C SER A 348 -8.03 -21.09 -5.07
N ASP A 349 -7.00 -21.25 -4.25
CA ASP A 349 -6.79 -22.43 -3.41
C ASP A 349 -7.22 -22.16 -1.96
N PHE A 350 -8.21 -22.90 -1.48
CA PHE A 350 -8.82 -22.75 -0.15
C PHE A 350 -8.45 -23.90 0.80
N SER A 351 -7.49 -24.75 0.41
CA SER A 351 -7.08 -25.91 1.21
C SER A 351 -6.22 -25.56 2.43
N LEU A 352 -5.77 -24.31 2.52
CA LEU A 352 -4.94 -23.82 3.62
C LEU A 352 -5.79 -23.28 4.78
N ASP A 353 -5.55 -23.77 5.98
CA ASP A 353 -6.17 -23.32 7.23
C ASP A 353 -5.13 -22.64 8.13
N VAL A 354 -4.80 -21.38 7.80
CA VAL A 354 -3.89 -20.53 8.58
C VAL A 354 -4.46 -19.11 8.70
N THR A 355 -4.00 -18.35 9.69
CA THR A 355 -4.24 -16.91 9.78
C THR A 355 -3.01 -16.17 9.24
N PRO A 356 -3.00 -15.78 7.95
CA PRO A 356 -1.82 -15.17 7.34
C PRO A 356 -1.50 -13.82 7.98
N TRP A 357 -0.27 -13.67 8.45
CA TRP A 357 0.27 -12.43 9.00
C TRP A 357 1.78 -12.33 8.73
N LEU A 358 2.40 -11.19 9.03
CA LEU A 358 3.80 -10.90 8.73
C LEU A 358 4.78 -11.85 9.44
N GLY A 359 4.36 -12.51 10.53
CA GLY A 359 5.21 -13.41 11.32
C GLY A 359 6.19 -12.69 12.25
N MET A 360 6.20 -11.35 12.21
CA MET A 360 7.09 -10.47 12.98
C MET A 360 6.52 -9.04 13.01
N SER A 361 7.16 -8.18 13.81
CA SER A 361 6.88 -6.74 13.75
C SER A 361 7.45 -6.09 12.50
N ILE A 362 6.85 -4.97 12.06
CA ILE A 362 7.34 -4.15 10.94
C ILE A 362 8.75 -3.61 11.24
N THR A 363 9.05 -3.30 12.51
CA THR A 363 10.40 -2.90 12.95
C THR A 363 11.41 -4.02 12.73
N GLU A 364 11.08 -5.25 13.11
CA GLU A 364 11.94 -6.42 12.89
C GLU A 364 12.12 -6.71 11.39
N PHE A 365 11.06 -6.57 10.59
CA PHE A 365 11.11 -6.70 9.14
C PHE A 365 12.16 -5.76 8.51
N GLY A 366 12.25 -4.51 9.00
CA GLY A 366 13.26 -3.55 8.57
C GLY A 366 14.70 -3.87 8.99
N ALA A 367 14.91 -4.87 9.84
CA ALA A 367 16.21 -5.28 10.39
C ALA A 367 16.68 -6.68 9.91
N LEU A 368 16.01 -7.24 8.91
CA LEU A 368 16.35 -8.55 8.35
C LEU A 368 17.75 -8.55 7.72
N ASN A 369 18.48 -9.65 7.88
CA ASN A 369 19.73 -9.92 7.17
C ASN A 369 19.52 -10.76 5.91
N ARG A 370 18.48 -11.60 5.91
CA ARG A 370 18.06 -12.44 4.77
C ARG A 370 16.57 -12.39 4.59
N ALA A 371 16.12 -12.23 3.36
CA ALA A 371 14.71 -12.33 3.01
C ALA A 371 14.57 -13.17 1.75
N PHE A 372 13.62 -14.11 1.75
CA PHE A 372 13.19 -14.82 0.54
C PHE A 372 11.73 -14.50 0.28
N VAL A 373 11.44 -13.75 -0.78
CA VAL A 373 10.07 -13.33 -1.14
C VAL A 373 9.56 -14.18 -2.30
N ILE A 374 8.41 -14.82 -2.11
CA ILE A 374 7.78 -15.73 -3.06
C ILE A 374 6.49 -15.08 -3.57
N GLY A 375 6.39 -14.87 -4.88
CA GLY A 375 5.17 -14.42 -5.55
C GLY A 375 4.61 -13.08 -5.06
N SER A 376 5.31 -11.98 -5.33
CA SER A 376 4.90 -10.64 -4.88
C SER A 376 5.23 -9.58 -5.92
N PHE A 377 4.26 -8.73 -6.28
CA PHE A 377 4.50 -7.48 -7.00
C PHE A 377 4.94 -6.40 -6.00
N LEU A 378 6.04 -6.70 -5.28
CA LEU A 378 6.37 -6.16 -3.96
C LEU A 378 6.23 -4.65 -3.83
N ARG A 379 6.73 -3.88 -4.80
CA ARG A 379 6.66 -2.41 -4.78
C ARG A 379 5.24 -1.88 -4.91
N LYS A 380 4.42 -2.51 -5.76
CA LYS A 380 3.08 -2.04 -6.10
C LYS A 380 2.04 -2.53 -5.11
N ASP A 381 2.22 -3.75 -4.59
CA ASP A 381 1.38 -4.31 -3.53
C ASP A 381 1.69 -3.67 -2.17
N HIS A 382 2.98 -3.52 -1.82
CA HIS A 382 3.44 -3.17 -0.47
C HIS A 382 4.50 -2.05 -0.45
N PRO A 383 4.20 -0.81 -0.90
CA PRO A 383 5.21 0.25 -1.12
C PRO A 383 6.12 0.55 0.08
N LEU A 384 5.55 0.60 1.28
CA LEU A 384 6.29 0.91 2.50
C LEU A 384 7.09 -0.28 3.04
N LEU A 385 6.58 -1.51 2.94
CA LEU A 385 7.39 -2.70 3.25
C LEU A 385 8.55 -2.84 2.25
N ALA A 386 8.32 -2.58 0.95
CA ALA A 386 9.39 -2.52 -0.04
C ALA A 386 10.46 -1.48 0.35
N THR A 387 10.05 -0.33 0.87
CA THR A 387 10.97 0.71 1.37
C THR A 387 11.77 0.25 2.60
N ARG A 388 11.14 -0.46 3.56
CA ARG A 388 11.86 -1.04 4.70
C ARG A 388 12.89 -2.09 4.26
N LEU A 389 12.51 -2.97 3.33
CA LEU A 389 13.39 -4.00 2.80
C LEU A 389 14.56 -3.40 2.00
N ARG A 390 14.30 -2.35 1.22
CA ARG A 390 15.34 -1.58 0.52
C ARG A 390 16.37 -1.01 1.49
N THR A 391 15.91 -0.45 2.62
CA THR A 391 16.81 0.04 3.68
C THR A 391 17.65 -1.08 4.27
N ALA A 392 17.05 -2.24 4.57
CA ALA A 392 17.78 -3.41 5.05
C ALA A 392 18.85 -3.89 4.04
N VAL A 393 18.49 -3.96 2.75
CA VAL A 393 19.41 -4.34 1.66
C VAL A 393 20.56 -3.34 1.52
N LYS A 394 20.30 -2.02 1.63
CA LYS A 394 21.34 -1.00 1.68
C LYS A 394 22.27 -1.18 2.89
N GLY A 395 21.75 -1.68 4.01
CA GLY A 395 22.50 -2.08 5.20
C GLY A 395 23.24 -3.41 5.10
N GLY A 396 23.18 -4.10 3.95
CA GLY A 396 23.89 -5.36 3.68
C GLY A 396 23.03 -6.62 3.70
N ALA A 397 21.71 -6.51 3.91
CA ALA A 397 20.81 -7.65 3.79
C ALA A 397 20.82 -8.24 2.38
N LYS A 398 20.56 -9.55 2.28
CA LYS A 398 20.44 -10.25 1.00
C LYS A 398 18.99 -10.63 0.74
N LEU A 399 18.44 -10.11 -0.34
CA LEU A 399 17.11 -10.44 -0.84
C LEU A 399 17.21 -11.53 -1.90
N SER A 400 16.43 -12.58 -1.74
CA SER A 400 16.17 -13.59 -2.77
C SER A 400 14.71 -13.51 -3.20
N ILE A 401 14.41 -13.75 -4.47
CA ILE A 401 13.02 -13.75 -4.98
C ILE A 401 12.71 -15.00 -5.81
N LEU A 402 11.47 -15.45 -5.72
CA LEU A 402 10.83 -16.37 -6.66
C LEU A 402 9.58 -15.67 -7.21
N HIS A 403 9.54 -15.41 -8.53
CA HIS A 403 8.41 -14.74 -9.15
C HIS A 403 8.26 -15.10 -10.64
N ALA A 404 7.21 -14.60 -11.29
CA ALA A 404 6.94 -14.79 -12.71
C ALA A 404 7.34 -13.58 -13.58
N ALA A 405 7.91 -12.54 -12.99
CA ALA A 405 8.44 -11.37 -13.69
C ALA A 405 9.67 -10.83 -12.96
N ASP A 406 10.72 -10.44 -13.69
CA ASP A 406 11.89 -9.76 -13.11
C ASP A 406 11.68 -8.23 -12.99
N ASP A 407 10.66 -7.83 -12.23
CA ASP A 407 10.35 -6.42 -11.97
C ASP A 407 11.53 -5.71 -11.28
N ASP A 408 11.74 -4.43 -11.61
CA ASP A 408 12.72 -3.62 -10.90
C ASP A 408 12.20 -3.24 -9.51
N LEU A 409 12.77 -3.88 -8.47
CA LEU A 409 12.41 -3.64 -7.07
C LEU A 409 13.07 -2.38 -6.47
N LEU A 410 13.87 -1.64 -7.24
CA LEU A 410 14.64 -0.48 -6.78
C LEU A 410 15.54 -0.81 -5.58
N MET A 411 16.04 -2.04 -5.56
CA MET A 411 16.98 -2.56 -4.57
C MET A 411 17.76 -3.72 -5.17
N ASN A 412 18.94 -4.02 -4.63
CA ASN A 412 19.73 -5.15 -5.11
C ASN A 412 19.06 -6.47 -4.70
N VAL A 413 18.91 -7.38 -5.65
CA VAL A 413 18.40 -8.73 -5.42
C VAL A 413 19.54 -9.70 -5.62
N ALA A 414 19.92 -10.40 -4.54
CA ALA A 414 21.09 -11.27 -4.51
C ALA A 414 20.88 -12.54 -5.35
N ASN A 415 19.68 -13.13 -5.28
CA ASN A 415 19.33 -14.35 -6.01
C ASN A 415 17.91 -14.23 -6.59
N LYS A 416 17.71 -14.74 -7.81
CA LYS A 416 16.41 -14.70 -8.48
C LYS A 416 16.08 -16.06 -9.07
N MET A 417 14.83 -16.50 -8.93
CA MET A 417 14.24 -17.57 -9.72
C MET A 417 13.02 -16.98 -10.43
N ILE A 418 13.15 -16.75 -11.74
CA ILE A 418 12.10 -16.17 -12.57
C ILE A 418 11.57 -17.26 -13.49
N VAL A 419 10.46 -17.86 -13.09
CA VAL A 419 9.88 -19.04 -13.74
C VAL A 419 8.38 -18.85 -13.91
N ALA A 420 7.78 -19.60 -14.83
CA ALA A 420 6.35 -19.46 -15.11
C ALA A 420 5.52 -19.82 -13.85
N PRO A 421 4.34 -19.23 -13.62
CA PRO A 421 3.54 -19.50 -12.42
C PRO A 421 3.38 -20.98 -12.07
N SER A 422 3.09 -21.84 -13.05
CA SER A 422 2.94 -23.30 -12.83
C SER A 422 4.21 -23.99 -12.35
N GLU A 423 5.38 -23.36 -12.50
CA GLU A 423 6.69 -23.88 -12.10
C GLU A 423 7.12 -23.41 -10.69
N TRP A 424 6.36 -22.55 -10.02
CA TRP A 424 6.74 -22.00 -8.71
C TRP A 424 6.96 -23.09 -7.65
N LEU A 425 6.08 -24.11 -7.62
CA LEU A 425 6.25 -25.25 -6.71
C LEU A 425 7.49 -26.08 -7.06
N SER A 426 7.83 -26.20 -8.34
CA SER A 426 9.05 -26.89 -8.79
C SER A 426 10.30 -26.12 -8.35
N ALA A 427 10.31 -24.80 -8.56
CA ALA A 427 11.37 -23.93 -8.08
C ALA A 427 11.57 -24.02 -6.55
N LEU A 428 10.48 -23.98 -5.77
CA LEU A 428 10.55 -24.19 -4.31
C LEU A 428 11.03 -25.59 -3.96
N SER A 429 10.64 -26.61 -4.71
CA SER A 429 11.09 -27.98 -4.47
C SER A 429 12.61 -28.11 -4.63
N GLN A 430 13.20 -27.39 -5.58
CA GLN A 430 14.65 -27.32 -5.74
C GLN A 430 15.33 -26.63 -4.54
N VAL A 431 14.71 -25.59 -3.96
CA VAL A 431 15.22 -24.94 -2.75
C VAL A 431 15.14 -25.88 -1.54
N VAL A 432 14.04 -26.63 -1.39
CA VAL A 432 13.89 -27.69 -0.37
C VAL A 432 15.04 -28.70 -0.48
N ALA A 433 15.28 -29.24 -1.69
CA ALA A 433 16.37 -30.19 -1.94
C ALA A 433 17.75 -29.58 -1.64
N ALA A 434 17.98 -28.32 -2.01
CA ALA A 434 19.21 -27.60 -1.73
C ALA A 434 19.46 -27.42 -0.22
N VAL A 435 18.44 -27.04 0.55
CA VAL A 435 18.51 -26.90 2.01
C VAL A 435 18.77 -28.26 2.67
N ALA A 436 18.07 -29.31 2.24
CA ALA A 436 18.27 -30.66 2.77
C ALA A 436 19.72 -31.12 2.58
N LYS A 437 20.25 -30.96 1.36
CA LYS A 437 21.63 -31.28 1.01
C LYS A 437 22.64 -30.47 1.82
N ALA A 438 22.43 -29.15 1.94
CA ALA A 438 23.36 -28.27 2.65
C ALA A 438 23.37 -28.48 4.18
N LYS A 439 22.27 -28.99 4.76
CA LYS A 439 22.18 -29.38 6.17
C LYS A 439 22.56 -30.83 6.45
N GLU A 440 22.88 -31.61 5.42
CA GLU A 440 23.15 -33.05 5.51
C GLU A 440 22.00 -33.84 6.17
N ILE A 441 20.75 -33.44 5.91
CA ILE A 441 19.55 -34.14 6.36
C ILE A 441 18.93 -34.93 5.21
N ALA A 442 18.16 -35.97 5.54
CA ALA A 442 17.40 -36.70 4.54
C ALA A 442 16.43 -35.76 3.80
N ALA A 443 16.39 -35.87 2.47
CA ALA A 443 15.38 -35.17 1.69
C ALA A 443 13.98 -35.62 2.13
N PRO A 444 12.98 -34.73 2.16
CA PRO A 444 11.60 -35.12 2.43
C PRO A 444 11.12 -36.19 1.46
N ALA A 445 10.20 -37.05 1.90
CA ALA A 445 9.65 -38.11 1.06
C ALA A 445 9.06 -37.53 -0.24
N GLY A 446 9.40 -38.12 -1.39
CA GLY A 446 8.97 -37.66 -2.71
C GLY A 446 9.90 -36.63 -3.38
N PHE A 447 11.02 -36.26 -2.74
CA PHE A 447 12.01 -35.33 -3.28
C PHE A 447 13.28 -36.04 -3.83
N GLU A 448 13.30 -37.37 -3.90
CA GLU A 448 14.48 -38.17 -4.25
C GLU A 448 15.02 -37.87 -5.66
N GLY A 449 14.15 -37.41 -6.57
CA GLY A 449 14.51 -37.01 -7.94
C GLY A 449 14.70 -35.52 -8.18
N VAL A 450 14.53 -34.67 -7.15
CA VAL A 450 14.57 -33.21 -7.31
C VAL A 450 16.01 -32.72 -7.28
N GLN A 451 16.50 -32.22 -8.42
CA GLN A 451 17.83 -31.62 -8.52
C GLN A 451 17.79 -30.11 -8.27
N ALA A 452 18.58 -29.65 -7.31
CA ALA A 452 18.74 -28.23 -7.04
C ALA A 452 19.48 -27.52 -8.19
N SER A 453 18.89 -26.46 -8.74
CA SER A 453 19.61 -25.52 -9.61
C SER A 453 20.64 -24.70 -8.83
N ASP A 454 21.53 -24.02 -9.55
CA ASP A 454 22.49 -23.08 -8.95
C ASP A 454 21.78 -21.95 -8.20
N ALA A 455 20.69 -21.41 -8.78
CA ALA A 455 19.86 -20.40 -8.13
C ALA A 455 19.24 -20.92 -6.83
N ALA A 456 18.66 -22.12 -6.84
CA ALA A 456 18.10 -22.73 -5.63
C ALA A 456 19.18 -22.98 -4.56
N THR A 457 20.37 -23.41 -4.97
CA THR A 457 21.53 -23.60 -4.09
C THR A 457 21.99 -22.28 -3.46
N ALA A 458 22.03 -21.19 -4.24
CA ALA A 458 22.39 -19.87 -3.75
C ALA A 458 21.34 -19.28 -2.78
N ILE A 459 20.05 -19.53 -3.03
CA ILE A 459 18.96 -19.15 -2.12
C ILE A 459 19.08 -19.92 -0.80
N ALA A 460 19.28 -21.24 -0.87
CA ALA A 460 19.47 -22.07 0.32
C ALA A 460 20.68 -21.61 1.14
N ALA A 461 21.83 -21.38 0.51
CA ALA A 461 23.03 -20.86 1.17
C ALA A 461 22.79 -19.47 1.79
N SER A 462 22.03 -18.61 1.10
CA SER A 462 21.64 -17.30 1.62
C SER A 462 20.85 -17.43 2.92
N LEU A 463 19.80 -18.27 2.96
CA LEU A 463 18.95 -18.48 4.12
C LEU A 463 19.62 -19.25 5.27
N LEU A 464 20.57 -20.15 4.96
CA LEU A 464 21.36 -20.85 5.98
C LEU A 464 22.38 -19.93 6.65
N SER A 465 22.71 -18.80 6.02
CA SER A 465 23.56 -17.76 6.61
C SER A 465 22.74 -16.66 7.29
N GLY A 466 23.36 -15.94 8.23
CA GLY A 466 22.74 -14.81 8.93
C GLY A 466 21.80 -15.21 10.08
N GLU A 467 21.50 -14.24 10.92
CA GLU A 467 20.75 -14.43 12.18
C GLU A 467 19.26 -14.08 11.98
N ASN A 468 18.97 -12.86 11.50
CA ASN A 468 17.60 -12.41 11.25
C ASN A 468 17.19 -12.74 9.81
N LYS A 469 16.34 -13.76 9.66
CA LYS A 469 15.98 -14.31 8.35
C LYS A 469 14.50 -14.62 8.26
N ALA A 470 13.94 -14.43 7.07
CA ALA A 470 12.52 -14.65 6.83
C ALA A 470 12.23 -15.18 5.43
N VAL A 471 11.17 -15.98 5.34
CA VAL A 471 10.54 -16.44 4.09
C VAL A 471 9.14 -15.83 4.04
N PHE A 472 8.84 -15.10 2.97
CA PHE A 472 7.59 -14.38 2.81
C PHE A 472 6.81 -14.86 1.59
N LEU A 473 5.52 -15.11 1.79
CA LEU A 473 4.55 -15.31 0.72
C LEU A 473 3.88 -13.97 0.40
N GLY A 474 3.91 -13.55 -0.86
CA GLY A 474 3.24 -12.34 -1.34
C GLY A 474 1.79 -12.58 -1.77
N ASN A 475 1.17 -11.52 -2.29
CA ASN A 475 -0.20 -11.56 -2.80
C ASN A 475 -0.34 -12.62 -3.91
N ALA A 476 0.54 -12.58 -4.92
CA ALA A 476 0.47 -13.52 -6.03
C ALA A 476 0.70 -14.99 -5.59
N ALA A 477 1.51 -15.25 -4.57
CA ALA A 477 1.65 -16.60 -3.99
C ALA A 477 0.38 -17.07 -3.26
N THR A 478 -0.32 -16.16 -2.58
CA THR A 478 -1.59 -16.44 -1.88
C THR A 478 -2.74 -16.65 -2.87
N GLN A 479 -2.69 -15.96 -4.02
CA GLN A 479 -3.68 -16.04 -5.09
C GLN A 479 -3.43 -17.23 -6.04
N HIS A 480 -2.26 -17.89 -5.93
CA HIS A 480 -1.83 -18.98 -6.80
C HIS A 480 -2.73 -20.24 -6.64
N PRO A 481 -3.01 -20.98 -7.73
CA PRO A 481 -3.79 -22.24 -7.68
C PRO A 481 -3.19 -23.36 -6.81
N GLN A 482 -1.92 -23.23 -6.41
CA GLN A 482 -1.21 -24.16 -5.54
C GLN A 482 -0.75 -23.48 -4.23
N ALA A 483 -1.44 -22.43 -3.77
CA ALA A 483 -1.03 -21.61 -2.63
C ALA A 483 -0.71 -22.45 -1.37
N ALA A 484 -1.47 -23.51 -1.09
CA ALA A 484 -1.23 -24.37 0.06
C ALA A 484 0.06 -25.20 -0.08
N ALA A 485 0.38 -25.67 -1.28
CA ALA A 485 1.63 -26.39 -1.54
C ALA A 485 2.85 -25.45 -1.49
N LEU A 486 2.70 -24.23 -2.04
CA LEU A 486 3.73 -23.18 -1.92
C LEU A 486 3.97 -22.82 -0.45
N HIS A 487 2.90 -22.72 0.34
CA HIS A 487 2.98 -22.51 1.78
C HIS A 487 3.72 -23.64 2.49
N ALA A 488 3.37 -24.90 2.23
CA ALA A 488 4.02 -26.05 2.87
C ALA A 488 5.54 -26.09 2.57
N ALA A 489 5.93 -25.78 1.33
CA ALA A 489 7.35 -25.66 0.95
C ALA A 489 8.03 -24.47 1.65
N ALA A 490 7.40 -23.30 1.68
CA ALA A 490 7.91 -22.12 2.37
C ALA A 490 8.07 -22.36 3.89
N GLN A 491 7.09 -23.02 4.51
CA GLN A 491 7.11 -23.41 5.92
C GLN A 491 8.27 -24.35 6.20
N TRP A 492 8.43 -25.42 5.41
CA TRP A 492 9.53 -26.36 5.59
C TRP A 492 10.89 -25.67 5.43
N ILE A 493 11.05 -24.80 4.41
CA ILE A 493 12.27 -24.01 4.22
C ILE A 493 12.53 -23.12 5.44
N ALA A 494 11.50 -22.43 5.94
CA ALA A 494 11.62 -21.55 7.11
C ALA A 494 12.05 -22.34 8.36
N GLU A 495 11.39 -23.46 8.64
CA GLU A 495 11.72 -24.35 9.76
C GLU A 495 13.15 -24.88 9.68
N GLN A 496 13.56 -25.39 8.51
CA GLN A 496 14.90 -25.96 8.35
C GLN A 496 15.99 -24.92 8.34
N THR A 497 15.72 -23.71 7.87
CA THR A 497 16.71 -22.64 7.85
C THR A 497 16.73 -21.86 9.17
N GLY A 498 15.72 -21.99 10.04
CA GLY A 498 15.57 -21.14 11.23
C GLY A 498 15.06 -19.73 10.89
N ALA A 499 14.43 -19.57 9.73
CA ALA A 499 13.80 -18.33 9.31
C ALA A 499 12.36 -18.24 9.82
N LYS A 500 11.87 -17.00 9.98
CA LYS A 500 10.46 -16.74 10.25
C LYS A 500 9.65 -16.86 8.96
N LEU A 501 8.49 -17.52 9.03
CA LEU A 501 7.53 -17.57 7.94
C LEU A 501 6.53 -16.41 8.08
N GLY A 502 6.31 -15.67 7.00
CA GLY A 502 5.42 -14.51 6.98
C GLY A 502 4.60 -14.38 5.69
N TYR A 503 3.56 -13.56 5.75
CA TYR A 503 2.78 -13.10 4.61
C TYR A 503 2.90 -11.59 4.45
N LEU A 504 3.08 -11.14 3.20
CA LEU A 504 2.85 -9.74 2.84
C LEU A 504 1.36 -9.62 2.48
N THR A 505 0.54 -9.21 3.45
CA THR A 505 -0.92 -9.27 3.34
C THR A 505 -1.51 -8.16 2.49
N GLU A 506 -2.51 -8.47 1.67
CA GLU A 506 -3.06 -7.61 0.62
C GLU A 506 -3.68 -6.28 1.12
N ALA A 507 -4.45 -6.31 2.21
CA ALA A 507 -5.25 -5.19 2.66
C ALA A 507 -5.09 -4.89 4.16
N ALA A 508 -5.49 -3.68 4.57
CA ALA A 508 -5.27 -3.17 5.92
C ALA A 508 -5.91 -4.02 7.03
N ASN A 509 -6.92 -4.81 6.68
CA ASN A 509 -7.64 -5.66 7.62
C ASN A 509 -7.67 -7.14 7.20
N THR A 510 -6.72 -7.58 6.37
CA THR A 510 -6.58 -9.01 6.02
C THR A 510 -6.50 -9.85 7.30
N VAL A 511 -5.61 -9.53 8.24
CA VAL A 511 -5.49 -10.27 9.52
C VAL A 511 -6.80 -10.21 10.32
N GLY A 512 -7.43 -9.04 10.39
CA GLY A 512 -8.71 -8.86 11.09
C GLY A 512 -9.84 -9.73 10.55
N SER A 513 -9.90 -9.92 9.23
CA SER A 513 -10.90 -10.78 8.57
C SER A 513 -10.82 -12.25 9.03
N TYR A 514 -9.61 -12.76 9.29
CA TYR A 514 -9.40 -14.10 9.83
C TYR A 514 -9.75 -14.16 11.33
N ILE A 515 -9.38 -13.14 12.11
CA ILE A 515 -9.69 -13.08 13.56
C ILE A 515 -11.19 -13.18 13.82
N VAL A 516 -12.02 -12.51 13.00
CA VAL A 516 -13.49 -12.56 13.14
C VAL A 516 -14.11 -13.78 12.44
N ASN A 517 -13.30 -14.67 11.86
CA ASN A 517 -13.77 -15.83 11.09
C ASN A 517 -14.70 -15.44 9.93
N ALA A 518 -14.41 -14.34 9.22
CA ALA A 518 -15.13 -13.93 8.00
C ALA A 518 -14.64 -14.67 6.74
N ASN A 519 -13.80 -15.70 6.90
CA ASN A 519 -13.15 -16.49 5.85
C ASN A 519 -13.49 -17.99 5.97
N ALA A 520 -14.72 -18.32 6.34
CA ALA A 520 -15.08 -19.70 6.70
C ALA A 520 -15.40 -20.61 5.49
N GLY A 521 -15.53 -20.03 4.29
CA GLY A 521 -15.69 -20.80 3.06
C GLY A 521 -14.53 -21.79 2.84
N LYS A 522 -14.83 -23.02 2.44
CA LYS A 522 -13.81 -24.00 2.00
C LYS A 522 -13.58 -23.98 0.48
N ALA A 523 -14.28 -23.10 -0.22
CA ALA A 523 -14.21 -22.89 -1.66
C ALA A 523 -14.49 -21.41 -1.96
N ALA A 524 -14.11 -20.96 -3.15
CA ALA A 524 -14.38 -19.60 -3.58
C ALA A 524 -15.89 -19.30 -3.58
N ALA A 525 -16.26 -18.10 -3.11
CA ALA A 525 -17.65 -17.71 -2.85
C ALA A 525 -18.61 -17.81 -4.06
N PHE A 526 -18.07 -17.80 -5.27
CA PHE A 526 -18.85 -17.79 -6.52
C PHE A 526 -18.79 -19.10 -7.32
N THR A 527 -18.00 -20.09 -6.87
CA THR A 527 -17.89 -21.38 -7.58
C THR A 527 -19.18 -22.19 -7.45
N GLU A 528 -19.85 -22.09 -6.30
CA GLU A 528 -21.18 -22.65 -6.08
C GLU A 528 -22.20 -21.49 -6.02
N PRO A 529 -22.93 -21.23 -7.12
CA PRO A 529 -23.93 -20.16 -7.15
C PRO A 529 -24.96 -20.30 -6.03
N LYS A 530 -25.24 -19.18 -5.36
CA LYS A 530 -26.22 -19.04 -4.29
C LYS A 530 -27.44 -18.26 -4.78
N GLN A 531 -28.55 -18.38 -4.07
CA GLN A 531 -29.80 -17.68 -4.42
C GLN A 531 -29.83 -16.26 -3.87
N ALA A 532 -29.11 -15.96 -2.79
CA ALA A 532 -28.91 -14.60 -2.32
C ALA A 532 -27.44 -14.29 -2.03
N TYR A 533 -27.03 -13.07 -2.38
CA TYR A 533 -25.71 -12.52 -2.04
C TYR A 533 -25.82 -11.19 -1.31
N LEU A 534 -25.09 -11.05 -0.20
CA LEU A 534 -24.81 -9.79 0.47
C LEU A 534 -23.36 -9.38 0.16
N LEU A 535 -23.18 -8.38 -0.69
CA LEU A 535 -21.87 -7.85 -1.08
C LEU A 535 -21.55 -6.62 -0.22
N LEU A 536 -20.42 -6.62 0.49
CA LEU A 536 -19.96 -5.50 1.32
C LEU A 536 -18.63 -4.94 0.80
N ASN A 537 -18.68 -3.73 0.25
CA ASN A 537 -17.55 -3.02 -0.35
C ASN A 537 -16.80 -3.81 -1.43
N ALA A 538 -17.42 -4.84 -1.99
CA ALA A 538 -16.84 -5.72 -3.00
C ALA A 538 -17.39 -5.36 -4.38
N GLU A 539 -16.51 -5.24 -5.37
CA GLU A 539 -16.87 -5.12 -6.79
C GLU A 539 -16.42 -6.42 -7.49
N PRO A 540 -17.17 -7.54 -7.41
CA PRO A 540 -16.68 -8.87 -7.83
C PRO A 540 -16.27 -8.95 -9.31
N GLU A 541 -16.80 -8.08 -10.17
CA GLU A 541 -16.37 -7.91 -11.55
C GLU A 541 -14.91 -7.44 -11.70
N LEU A 542 -14.32 -6.82 -10.67
CA LEU A 542 -12.94 -6.35 -10.63
C LEU A 542 -12.11 -7.06 -9.55
N ASP A 543 -12.73 -7.41 -8.44
CA ASP A 543 -12.05 -7.92 -7.24
C ASP A 543 -11.96 -9.44 -7.18
N ALA A 544 -12.78 -10.19 -7.92
CA ALA A 544 -12.74 -11.64 -7.86
C ALA A 544 -11.55 -12.22 -8.65
N TYR A 545 -11.03 -13.35 -8.17
CA TYR A 545 -10.03 -14.16 -8.87
C TYR A 545 -10.47 -14.50 -10.30
N ASN A 546 -11.74 -14.85 -10.48
CA ASN A 546 -12.36 -15.13 -11.76
C ASN A 546 -13.65 -14.30 -11.91
N PRO A 547 -13.56 -13.09 -12.50
CA PRO A 547 -14.71 -12.20 -12.67
C PRO A 547 -15.85 -12.82 -13.51
N GLN A 548 -15.53 -13.64 -14.52
CA GLN A 548 -16.55 -14.33 -15.33
C GLN A 548 -17.44 -15.21 -14.44
N ALA A 549 -16.83 -16.02 -13.57
CA ALA A 549 -17.56 -16.90 -12.65
C ALA A 549 -18.36 -16.09 -11.62
N ALA A 550 -17.76 -15.02 -11.07
CA ALA A 550 -18.42 -14.14 -10.11
C ALA A 550 -19.68 -13.49 -10.68
N VAL A 551 -19.56 -12.81 -11.82
CA VAL A 551 -20.70 -12.14 -12.47
C VAL A 551 -21.75 -13.15 -12.93
N ALA A 552 -21.35 -14.32 -13.43
CA ALA A 552 -22.29 -15.37 -13.82
C ALA A 552 -23.07 -15.95 -12.63
N ALA A 553 -22.44 -16.09 -11.47
CA ALA A 553 -23.12 -16.53 -10.24
C ALA A 553 -24.11 -15.47 -9.74
N LEU A 554 -23.69 -14.20 -9.72
CA LEU A 554 -24.53 -13.08 -9.28
C LEU A 554 -25.77 -12.89 -10.17
N LYS A 555 -25.61 -13.00 -11.50
CA LYS A 555 -26.74 -12.91 -12.45
C LYS A 555 -27.76 -14.05 -12.34
N LYS A 556 -27.41 -15.15 -11.68
CA LYS A 556 -28.31 -16.30 -11.46
C LYS A 556 -29.01 -16.25 -10.10
N ALA A 557 -28.58 -15.37 -9.21
CA ALA A 557 -29.18 -15.21 -7.89
C ALA A 557 -30.55 -14.54 -8.01
N GLU A 558 -31.45 -14.86 -7.09
CA GLU A 558 -32.76 -14.20 -6.97
C GLU A 558 -32.67 -12.85 -6.27
N MET A 559 -31.64 -12.66 -5.44
CA MET A 559 -31.38 -11.39 -4.77
C MET A 559 -29.90 -11.11 -4.60
N VAL A 560 -29.42 -9.99 -5.12
CA VAL A 560 -28.09 -9.45 -4.83
C VAL A 560 -28.22 -8.07 -4.18
N VAL A 561 -27.72 -7.97 -2.95
CA VAL A 561 -27.64 -6.72 -2.18
C VAL A 561 -26.21 -6.22 -2.19
N VAL A 562 -26.01 -5.01 -2.70
CA VAL A 562 -24.72 -4.33 -2.72
C VAL A 562 -24.70 -3.24 -1.65
N MET A 563 -23.87 -3.41 -0.63
CA MET A 563 -23.53 -2.39 0.35
C MET A 563 -22.20 -1.76 -0.06
N SER A 564 -22.22 -0.57 -0.66
CA SER A 564 -21.01 0.10 -1.17
C SER A 564 -21.09 1.62 -1.02
N ALA A 565 -19.93 2.28 -1.06
CA ALA A 565 -19.83 3.73 -1.16
C ALA A 565 -20.15 4.25 -2.58
N TYR A 566 -20.14 3.38 -3.58
CA TYR A 566 -20.25 3.75 -5.01
C TYR A 566 -21.39 3.00 -5.72
N LYS A 567 -21.89 3.59 -6.81
CA LYS A 567 -22.91 3.00 -7.68
C LYS A 567 -22.27 2.01 -8.65
N HIS A 568 -22.23 0.73 -8.30
CA HIS A 568 -21.70 -0.33 -9.16
C HIS A 568 -22.63 -1.56 -9.20
N GLY A 569 -22.29 -2.54 -10.04
CA GLY A 569 -23.01 -3.81 -10.09
C GLY A 569 -24.44 -3.73 -10.64
N LEU A 570 -24.79 -2.66 -11.37
CA LEU A 570 -26.16 -2.39 -11.84
C LEU A 570 -26.76 -3.53 -12.70
N ASP A 571 -25.89 -4.33 -13.33
CA ASP A 571 -26.25 -5.45 -14.20
C ASP A 571 -26.65 -6.74 -13.44
N TYR A 572 -26.28 -6.86 -12.17
CA TYR A 572 -26.54 -8.06 -11.36
C TYR A 572 -27.16 -7.75 -9.99
N ALA A 573 -27.16 -6.50 -9.54
CA ALA A 573 -27.73 -6.09 -8.26
C ALA A 573 -29.24 -5.87 -8.35
N ASP A 574 -29.93 -6.19 -7.25
CA ASP A 574 -31.35 -5.89 -7.02
C ASP A 574 -31.54 -4.77 -6.00
N VAL A 575 -30.57 -4.60 -5.10
CA VAL A 575 -30.58 -3.60 -4.03
C VAL A 575 -29.20 -2.95 -3.93
N LEU A 576 -29.17 -1.61 -3.88
CA LEU A 576 -27.98 -0.84 -3.53
C LEU A 576 -28.21 -0.12 -2.20
N LEU A 577 -27.32 -0.32 -1.23
CA LEU A 577 -27.35 0.32 0.08
C LEU A 577 -26.09 1.21 0.24
N PRO A 578 -26.25 2.55 0.41
CA PRO A 578 -25.11 3.46 0.54
C PRO A 578 -24.42 3.28 1.89
N VAL A 579 -23.20 2.73 1.88
CA VAL A 579 -22.35 2.63 3.07
C VAL A 579 -21.14 3.56 3.03
N SER A 580 -20.71 4.01 4.20
CA SER A 580 -19.66 5.01 4.34
C SER A 580 -18.26 4.45 4.05
N PRO A 581 -17.40 5.16 3.30
CA PRO A 581 -15.97 4.84 3.23
C PRO A 581 -15.27 5.14 4.57
N PHE A 582 -14.00 4.71 4.71
CA PHE A 582 -13.21 4.82 5.94
C PHE A 582 -13.16 6.25 6.54
N SER A 583 -13.28 7.29 5.71
CA SER A 583 -13.24 8.68 6.15
C SER A 583 -14.52 9.15 6.88
N GLU A 584 -15.62 8.40 6.76
CA GLU A 584 -16.97 8.74 7.27
C GLU A 584 -17.45 7.78 8.37
N THR A 585 -16.70 6.71 8.63
CA THR A 585 -17.03 5.66 9.60
C THR A 585 -15.95 5.54 10.68
N SER A 586 -16.32 4.99 11.82
CA SER A 586 -15.39 4.54 12.85
C SER A 586 -15.18 3.04 12.73
N GLY A 587 -13.99 2.56 13.10
CA GLY A 587 -13.70 1.15 13.11
C GLY A 587 -12.24 0.84 13.39
N THR A 588 -11.88 -0.42 13.25
CA THR A 588 -10.56 -0.94 13.55
C THR A 588 -10.01 -1.74 12.38
N PHE A 589 -8.75 -1.51 12.03
CA PHE A 589 -7.98 -2.36 11.13
C PHE A 589 -6.91 -3.12 11.92
N VAL A 590 -6.82 -4.43 11.73
CA VAL A 590 -5.71 -5.25 12.24
C VAL A 590 -4.73 -5.45 11.09
N ASN A 591 -3.60 -4.73 11.17
CA ASN A 591 -2.60 -4.70 10.09
C ASN A 591 -1.78 -6.02 10.01
N CYS A 592 -0.84 -6.06 9.06
CA CYS A 592 -0.03 -7.24 8.75
C CYS A 592 0.79 -7.78 9.93
N GLU A 593 1.22 -6.96 10.89
CA GLU A 593 1.95 -7.42 12.08
C GLU A 593 1.03 -7.85 13.24
N GLY A 594 -0.30 -7.72 13.09
CA GLY A 594 -1.26 -8.01 14.15
C GLY A 594 -1.53 -6.82 15.08
N ARG A 595 -1.22 -5.59 14.66
CA ARG A 595 -1.57 -4.39 15.43
C ARG A 595 -2.99 -3.94 15.10
N ALA A 596 -3.84 -3.86 16.12
CA ALA A 596 -5.19 -3.29 16.01
C ALA A 596 -5.12 -1.76 16.10
N GLN A 597 -5.53 -1.09 15.03
CA GLN A 597 -5.50 0.37 14.89
C GLN A 597 -6.93 0.90 14.72
N SER A 598 -7.50 1.42 15.80
CA SER A 598 -8.83 2.05 15.77
C SER A 598 -8.77 3.50 15.28
N PHE A 599 -9.78 3.92 14.53
CA PHE A 599 -9.94 5.27 14.00
C PHE A 599 -11.40 5.72 14.04
N ASN A 600 -11.61 7.03 13.90
CA ASN A 600 -12.92 7.66 13.86
C ASN A 600 -13.19 8.29 12.50
N GLY A 601 -14.47 8.46 12.16
CA GLY A 601 -14.88 9.24 11.01
C GLY A 601 -14.30 10.66 11.05
N THR A 602 -13.61 11.04 9.99
CA THR A 602 -12.98 12.36 9.83
C THR A 602 -13.95 13.40 9.29
N VAL A 603 -14.96 12.95 8.54
CA VAL A 603 -16.08 13.75 8.04
C VAL A 603 -17.40 13.05 8.38
N LYS A 604 -18.52 13.77 8.25
CA LYS A 604 -19.85 13.16 8.40
C LYS A 604 -20.18 12.32 7.16
N PRO A 605 -20.97 11.24 7.30
CA PRO A 605 -21.50 10.51 6.16
C PRO A 605 -22.14 11.41 5.11
N LEU A 606 -21.91 11.10 3.84
CA LEU A 606 -22.47 11.87 2.72
C LEU A 606 -23.97 11.62 2.58
N LEU A 607 -24.80 12.66 2.71
CA LEU A 607 -26.26 12.56 2.51
C LEU A 607 -26.89 11.41 3.32
N GLU A 608 -27.57 10.46 2.67
CA GLU A 608 -28.21 9.33 3.35
C GLU A 608 -27.29 8.12 3.56
N THR A 609 -26.00 8.21 3.21
CA THR A 609 -25.02 7.18 3.52
C THR A 609 -24.95 6.91 5.03
N ARG A 610 -24.71 5.65 5.42
CA ARG A 610 -24.54 5.23 6.81
C ARG A 610 -23.30 4.34 6.97
N PRO A 611 -22.59 4.37 8.11
CA PRO A 611 -21.59 3.36 8.44
C PRO A 611 -22.11 1.92 8.25
N ALA A 612 -21.35 1.05 7.57
CA ALA A 612 -21.85 -0.29 7.26
C ALA A 612 -22.16 -1.10 8.52
N TRP A 613 -21.39 -0.93 9.59
CA TRP A 613 -21.67 -1.59 10.87
C TRP A 613 -23.05 -1.19 11.44
N LYS A 614 -23.50 0.06 11.21
CA LYS A 614 -24.86 0.49 11.60
C LYS A 614 -25.92 -0.13 10.71
N VAL A 615 -25.65 -0.26 9.40
CA VAL A 615 -26.59 -0.92 8.49
C VAL A 615 -26.76 -2.39 8.87
N LEU A 616 -25.65 -3.10 9.09
CA LEU A 616 -25.64 -4.51 9.47
C LEU A 616 -26.31 -4.77 10.82
N ARG A 617 -26.08 -3.90 11.82
CA ARG A 617 -26.76 -4.03 13.12
C ARG A 617 -28.28 -3.87 13.00
N VAL A 618 -28.74 -2.88 12.24
CA VAL A 618 -30.18 -2.63 12.07
C VAL A 618 -30.80 -3.76 11.25
N LEU A 619 -30.13 -4.24 10.20
CA LEU A 619 -30.60 -5.38 9.43
C LEU A 619 -30.73 -6.64 10.29
N GLY A 620 -29.79 -6.89 11.21
CA GLY A 620 -29.89 -7.96 12.20
C GLY A 620 -31.16 -7.85 13.06
N ASN A 621 -31.47 -6.64 13.55
CA ASN A 621 -32.69 -6.38 14.32
C ASN A 621 -33.98 -6.56 13.50
N VAL A 622 -34.03 -6.07 12.25
CA VAL A 622 -35.18 -6.23 11.33
C VAL A 622 -35.39 -7.70 10.97
N LEU A 623 -34.32 -8.48 10.85
CA LEU A 623 -34.39 -9.93 10.66
C LEU A 623 -34.88 -10.67 11.92
N GLY A 624 -34.90 -10.03 13.09
CA GLY A 624 -35.27 -10.63 14.37
C GLY A 624 -34.16 -11.47 14.99
N LEU A 625 -32.89 -11.16 14.68
CA LEU A 625 -31.72 -11.89 15.16
C LEU A 625 -31.21 -11.29 16.48
N SER A 626 -30.77 -12.13 17.41
CA SER A 626 -30.23 -11.69 18.70
C SER A 626 -28.79 -11.20 18.61
N GLY A 627 -28.40 -10.28 19.50
CA GLY A 627 -27.00 -9.86 19.66
C GLY A 627 -26.52 -8.82 18.65
N PHE A 628 -27.43 -7.97 18.17
CA PHE A 628 -27.15 -6.85 17.27
C PHE A 628 -27.38 -5.47 17.90
N ASP A 629 -27.61 -5.42 19.22
CA ASP A 629 -27.95 -4.22 20.00
C ASP A 629 -26.72 -3.34 20.38
N TYR A 630 -25.79 -3.13 19.45
CA TYR A 630 -24.60 -2.29 19.65
C TYR A 630 -24.83 -0.80 19.46
N ASP A 631 -24.45 0.02 20.43
CA ASP A 631 -24.53 1.48 20.29
C ASP A 631 -23.30 2.12 19.64
N THR A 632 -22.13 1.45 19.71
CA THR A 632 -20.85 1.97 19.23
C THR A 632 -20.02 0.91 18.50
N SER A 633 -19.11 1.34 17.63
CA SER A 633 -18.12 0.47 16.99
C SER A 633 -17.16 -0.15 18.01
N GLU A 634 -16.83 0.59 19.07
CA GLU A 634 -15.94 0.15 20.15
C GLU A 634 -16.53 -1.03 20.91
N ALA A 635 -17.85 -1.06 21.14
CA ALA A 635 -18.51 -2.21 21.76
C ALA A 635 -18.35 -3.48 20.91
N ILE A 636 -18.42 -3.34 19.58
CA ILE A 636 -18.21 -4.46 18.64
C ILE A 636 -16.75 -4.90 18.68
N ARG A 637 -15.81 -3.95 18.60
CA ARG A 637 -14.36 -4.23 18.70
C ARG A 637 -14.04 -4.95 20.01
N ASP A 638 -14.58 -4.48 21.12
CA ASP A 638 -14.27 -5.00 22.46
C ASP A 638 -14.86 -6.39 22.68
N GLU A 639 -16.00 -6.73 22.05
CA GLU A 639 -16.50 -8.11 21.97
C GLU A 639 -15.51 -9.04 21.27
N VAL A 640 -14.86 -8.58 20.19
CA VAL A 640 -13.97 -9.41 19.37
C VAL A 640 -12.55 -9.50 19.95
N LEU A 641 -11.96 -8.36 20.30
CA LEU A 641 -10.55 -8.26 20.68
C LEU A 641 -10.34 -8.25 22.19
N GLY A 642 -11.31 -7.74 22.95
CA GLY A 642 -11.16 -7.32 24.33
C GLY A 642 -10.84 -5.83 24.45
N ALA A 643 -11.39 -5.19 25.49
CA ALA A 643 -11.20 -3.76 25.74
C ALA A 643 -9.72 -3.40 25.91
N GLY A 644 -9.26 -2.39 25.16
CA GLY A 644 -7.88 -1.88 25.22
C GLY A 644 -6.82 -2.76 24.55
N VAL A 645 -7.20 -3.87 23.90
CA VAL A 645 -6.25 -4.75 23.20
C VAL A 645 -5.84 -4.12 21.87
N THR A 646 -4.56 -3.75 21.74
CA THR A 646 -4.00 -3.14 20.52
C THR A 646 -3.02 -4.04 19.77
N ASP A 647 -2.64 -5.18 20.35
CA ASP A 647 -1.73 -6.15 19.77
C ASP A 647 -2.34 -7.55 19.92
N VAL A 648 -2.55 -8.21 18.79
CA VAL A 648 -3.11 -9.57 18.74
C VAL A 648 -2.13 -10.58 18.17
N SER A 649 -0.86 -10.21 17.97
CA SER A 649 0.19 -11.08 17.42
C SER A 649 0.33 -12.42 18.14
N ALA A 650 0.10 -12.44 19.46
CA ALA A 650 0.12 -13.66 20.27
C ALA A 650 -0.96 -14.71 19.87
N LYS A 651 -2.01 -14.29 19.16
CA LYS A 651 -3.07 -15.17 18.66
C LYS A 651 -2.79 -15.66 17.23
N LEU A 652 -1.75 -15.15 16.58
CA LEU A 652 -1.48 -15.38 15.16
C LEU A 652 -0.38 -16.43 14.98
N ASN A 653 -0.57 -17.29 13.99
CA ASN A 653 0.46 -18.21 13.55
C ASN A 653 0.28 -18.52 12.06
N ASN A 654 1.41 -18.71 11.39
CA ASN A 654 1.46 -19.11 9.98
C ASN A 654 1.66 -20.63 9.84
N VAL A 655 1.35 -21.43 10.86
CA VAL A 655 1.68 -22.86 10.88
C VAL A 655 0.53 -23.66 10.28
N SER A 656 0.83 -24.46 9.27
CA SER A 656 -0.10 -25.35 8.60
C SER A 656 0.24 -26.83 8.85
N LYS A 657 -0.76 -27.69 8.68
CA LYS A 657 -0.63 -29.15 8.66
C LYS A 657 -0.60 -29.72 7.24
N VAL A 658 -0.65 -28.88 6.21
CA VAL A 658 -0.58 -29.31 4.81
C VAL A 658 0.75 -30.03 4.58
N ALA A 659 0.68 -31.24 4.03
CA ALA A 659 1.87 -32.04 3.77
C ALA A 659 2.73 -31.38 2.69
N LEU A 660 4.04 -31.40 2.90
CA LEU A 660 4.99 -31.02 1.88
C LEU A 660 4.90 -32.02 0.72
N VAL A 661 4.73 -31.51 -0.49
CA VAL A 661 4.67 -32.31 -1.73
C VAL A 661 5.65 -31.74 -2.75
N ALA A 662 6.32 -32.63 -3.48
CA ALA A 662 7.13 -32.24 -4.62
C ALA A 662 6.23 -31.82 -5.80
N ALA A 663 6.74 -30.96 -6.67
CA ALA A 663 6.01 -30.49 -7.84
C ALA A 663 5.64 -31.62 -8.80
N THR A 664 4.46 -31.49 -9.42
CA THR A 664 4.04 -32.28 -10.60
C THR A 664 4.48 -31.59 -11.89
N ALA A 665 4.33 -32.27 -13.03
CA ALA A 665 4.71 -31.73 -14.35
C ALA A 665 4.11 -30.34 -14.62
N ALA A 666 4.92 -29.44 -15.18
CA ALA A 666 4.55 -28.06 -15.50
C ALA A 666 3.66 -27.98 -16.76
N SER A 667 2.94 -26.86 -16.89
CA SER A 667 2.19 -26.54 -18.11
C SER A 667 3.16 -26.22 -19.26
N THR A 668 2.83 -26.66 -20.47
CA THR A 668 3.65 -26.42 -21.68
C THR A 668 3.13 -25.28 -22.56
N GLY A 669 1.96 -24.70 -22.25
CA GLY A 669 1.35 -23.60 -23.01
C GLY A 669 1.46 -22.24 -22.32
N PRO A 670 1.11 -21.14 -23.02
CA PRO A 670 1.12 -19.81 -22.43
C PRO A 670 0.17 -19.73 -21.23
N GLU A 671 0.64 -19.13 -20.15
CA GLU A 671 -0.12 -18.97 -18.91
C GLU A 671 -0.08 -17.54 -18.39
N ARG A 672 -1.21 -17.14 -17.81
CA ARG A 672 -1.41 -15.80 -17.28
C ARG A 672 -0.72 -15.67 -15.93
N ILE A 673 -0.04 -14.55 -15.75
CA ILE A 673 0.21 -13.94 -14.45
C ILE A 673 -0.51 -12.59 -14.42
N ALA A 674 -1.34 -12.35 -13.40
CA ALA A 674 -2.06 -11.10 -13.25
C ALA A 674 -1.60 -10.35 -12.00
N ASP A 675 -1.07 -9.16 -12.19
CA ASP A 675 -0.95 -8.16 -11.13
C ASP A 675 -2.27 -7.42 -10.93
N VAL A 676 -2.42 -6.81 -9.74
CA VAL A 676 -3.41 -5.76 -9.50
C VAL A 676 -2.65 -4.45 -9.52
N PRO A 677 -2.84 -3.59 -10.55
CA PRO A 677 -2.11 -2.33 -10.60
C PRO A 677 -2.42 -1.49 -9.36
N ILE A 678 -1.42 -0.78 -8.82
CA ILE A 678 -1.50 -0.11 -7.51
C ILE A 678 -2.71 0.83 -7.39
N TYR A 679 -3.07 1.52 -8.49
CA TYR A 679 -4.19 2.46 -8.52
C TYR A 679 -5.55 1.81 -8.80
N PHE A 680 -5.59 0.47 -8.79
CA PHE A 680 -6.80 -0.36 -8.90
C PHE A 680 -7.00 -1.29 -7.69
N ALA A 681 -6.15 -1.17 -6.65
CA ALA A 681 -6.16 -2.03 -5.47
C ALA A 681 -7.55 -2.16 -4.82
N ASP A 682 -8.24 -1.03 -4.64
CA ASP A 682 -9.58 -0.96 -4.03
C ASP A 682 -10.47 0.11 -4.72
N ALA A 683 -11.76 0.10 -4.34
CA ALA A 683 -12.79 0.93 -4.94
C ALA A 683 -12.56 2.44 -4.79
N VAL A 684 -11.91 2.89 -3.71
CA VAL A 684 -11.63 4.32 -3.47
C VAL A 684 -10.50 4.78 -4.37
N VAL A 685 -9.42 3.99 -4.44
CA VAL A 685 -8.23 4.34 -5.22
C VAL A 685 -8.54 4.38 -6.73
N ARG A 686 -9.36 3.45 -7.23
CA ARG A 686 -9.83 3.43 -8.64
C ARG A 686 -10.51 4.72 -9.09
N ARG A 687 -11.06 5.49 -8.15
CA ARG A 687 -11.85 6.70 -8.40
C ARG A 687 -11.10 7.99 -8.10
N ALA A 688 -9.83 7.90 -7.69
CA ALA A 688 -9.00 9.06 -7.45
C ALA A 688 -8.42 9.60 -8.77
N GLU A 689 -8.98 10.71 -9.27
CA GLU A 689 -8.71 11.26 -10.60
C GLU A 689 -7.22 11.43 -10.90
N SER A 690 -6.43 11.98 -9.96
CA SER A 690 -5.02 12.26 -10.21
C SER A 690 -4.17 10.99 -10.22
N LEU A 691 -4.57 9.95 -9.47
CA LEU A 691 -3.95 8.63 -9.53
C LEU A 691 -4.23 7.94 -10.87
N GLN A 692 -5.42 8.12 -11.44
CA GLN A 692 -5.80 7.56 -12.74
C GLN A 692 -5.04 8.20 -13.93
N LYS A 693 -4.31 9.30 -13.71
CA LYS A 693 -3.44 9.96 -14.71
C LYS A 693 -1.99 9.49 -14.65
N MET A 694 -1.64 8.63 -13.69
CA MET A 694 -0.27 8.13 -13.51
C MET A 694 0.04 6.99 -14.47
N ALA A 695 1.34 6.73 -14.70
CA ALA A 695 1.80 5.64 -15.56
C ALA A 695 1.28 4.26 -15.12
N ASP A 696 1.24 3.99 -13.81
CA ASP A 696 0.70 2.73 -13.27
C ASP A 696 -0.83 2.59 -13.40
N ALA A 697 -1.53 3.64 -13.85
CA ALA A 697 -2.96 3.59 -14.16
C ALA A 697 -3.25 3.51 -15.67
N ALA A 698 -2.21 3.44 -16.52
CA ALA A 698 -2.40 3.28 -17.95
C ALA A 698 -3.19 2.01 -18.27
N ALA A 699 -3.94 2.05 -19.37
CA ALA A 699 -4.72 0.90 -19.83
C ALA A 699 -3.83 -0.36 -19.92
N PRO A 700 -4.25 -1.50 -19.34
CA PRO A 700 -3.45 -2.72 -19.33
C PRO A 700 -3.01 -3.16 -20.72
N GLN A 701 -1.76 -3.60 -20.80
CA GLN A 701 -1.17 -4.22 -21.99
C GLN A 701 -1.08 -5.74 -21.81
N ALA A 702 -0.93 -6.45 -22.92
CA ALA A 702 -0.55 -7.86 -22.92
C ALA A 702 0.97 -7.95 -23.04
N HIS A 703 1.67 -8.15 -21.92
CA HIS A 703 3.11 -8.32 -21.92
C HIS A 703 3.46 -9.77 -22.25
N LEU A 704 4.18 -9.95 -23.35
CA LEU A 704 4.62 -11.24 -23.87
C LEU A 704 6.13 -11.37 -23.64
N SER A 705 6.58 -12.57 -23.29
CA SER A 705 8.00 -12.88 -23.32
C SER A 705 8.57 -12.69 -24.73
N SER A 706 9.86 -12.37 -24.85
CA SER A 706 10.51 -12.26 -26.16
C SER A 706 10.37 -13.52 -27.01
N ALA A 707 10.44 -14.70 -26.38
CA ALA A 707 10.29 -15.98 -27.05
C ALA A 707 8.87 -16.20 -27.58
N LEU A 708 7.86 -15.89 -26.77
CA LEU A 708 6.45 -16.04 -27.16
C LEU A 708 6.06 -15.01 -28.22
N ALA A 709 6.50 -13.77 -28.09
CA ALA A 709 6.26 -12.72 -29.09
C ALA A 709 6.83 -13.12 -30.47
N GLN A 710 8.05 -13.67 -30.49
CA GLN A 710 8.67 -14.19 -31.71
C GLN A 710 7.91 -15.39 -32.28
N GLN A 711 7.51 -16.35 -31.44
CA GLN A 711 6.72 -17.51 -31.86
C GLN A 711 5.38 -17.11 -32.48
N LEU A 712 4.74 -16.06 -31.95
CA LEU A 712 3.43 -15.58 -32.40
C LEU A 712 3.51 -14.52 -33.53
N GLY A 713 4.71 -14.06 -33.91
CA GLY A 713 4.86 -12.98 -34.89
C GLY A 713 4.27 -11.63 -34.43
N VAL A 714 4.29 -11.37 -33.12
CA VAL A 714 3.74 -10.16 -32.49
C VAL A 714 4.89 -9.20 -32.15
N ALA A 715 4.75 -7.94 -32.55
CA ALA A 715 5.65 -6.86 -32.17
C ALA A 715 5.05 -5.97 -31.06
N ALA A 716 5.89 -5.27 -30.32
CA ALA A 716 5.41 -4.26 -29.36
C ALA A 716 4.60 -3.18 -30.09
N GLY A 717 3.42 -2.85 -29.55
CA GLY A 717 2.46 -1.92 -30.18
C GLY A 717 1.40 -2.60 -31.06
N ASP A 718 1.56 -3.87 -31.43
CA ASP A 718 0.52 -4.62 -32.14
C ASP A 718 -0.73 -4.75 -31.27
N LYS A 719 -1.90 -4.82 -31.90
CA LYS A 719 -3.13 -5.23 -31.21
C LYS A 719 -3.19 -6.76 -31.18
N VAL A 720 -3.47 -7.31 -30.01
CA VAL A 720 -3.65 -8.75 -29.81
C VAL A 720 -4.99 -9.04 -29.16
N LYS A 721 -5.63 -10.12 -29.61
CA LYS A 721 -6.78 -10.71 -28.94
C LYS A 721 -6.26 -11.68 -27.90
N VAL A 722 -6.54 -11.38 -26.64
CA VAL A 722 -6.25 -12.24 -25.50
C VAL A 722 -7.53 -12.96 -25.10
N THR A 723 -7.50 -14.29 -25.06
CA THR A 723 -8.67 -15.12 -24.74
C THR A 723 -8.36 -15.98 -23.52
N GLN A 724 -9.29 -16.00 -22.56
CA GLN A 724 -9.20 -16.83 -21.36
C GLN A 724 -10.60 -17.22 -20.87
N GLY A 725 -10.81 -18.52 -20.62
CA GLY A 725 -12.15 -19.03 -20.30
C GLY A 725 -13.11 -18.77 -21.47
N SER A 726 -14.26 -18.15 -21.18
CA SER A 726 -15.27 -17.82 -22.20
C SER A 726 -15.14 -16.41 -22.78
N GLY A 727 -14.23 -15.59 -22.24
CA GLY A 727 -14.09 -14.17 -22.59
C GLY A 727 -12.81 -13.85 -23.35
N SER A 728 -12.83 -12.71 -24.04
CA SER A 728 -11.67 -12.20 -24.77
C SER A 728 -11.59 -10.67 -24.70
N ALA A 729 -10.37 -10.14 -24.66
CA ALA A 729 -10.07 -8.71 -24.69
C ALA A 729 -9.10 -8.38 -25.83
N ILE A 730 -9.24 -7.19 -26.43
CA ILE A 730 -8.26 -6.66 -27.39
C ILE A 730 -7.34 -5.72 -26.63
N LEU A 731 -6.06 -6.07 -26.54
CA LEU A 731 -5.04 -5.32 -25.81
C LEU A 731 -3.90 -4.93 -26.74
N VAL A 732 -3.13 -3.92 -26.35
CA VAL A 732 -1.86 -3.60 -27.00
C VAL A 732 -0.80 -4.56 -26.46
N ALA A 733 -0.04 -5.17 -27.35
CA ALA A 733 1.07 -6.05 -26.99
C ALA A 733 2.28 -5.23 -26.55
N ALA A 734 2.94 -5.69 -25.49
CA ALA A 734 4.27 -5.26 -25.10
C ALA A 734 5.19 -6.48 -25.10
N VAL A 735 6.47 -6.30 -25.42
CA VAL A 735 7.47 -7.38 -25.36
C VAL A 735 8.35 -7.12 -24.15
N ASP A 736 8.39 -8.10 -23.25
CA ASP A 736 9.15 -8.03 -22.01
C ASP A 736 10.10 -9.24 -21.89
N ALA A 737 11.40 -8.97 -22.06
CA ALA A 737 12.45 -9.97 -21.92
C ALA A 737 12.63 -10.49 -20.49
N LYS A 738 11.98 -9.84 -19.50
CA LYS A 738 12.01 -10.21 -18.09
C LYS A 738 10.92 -11.20 -17.69
N LEU A 739 10.10 -11.63 -18.64
CA LEU A 739 9.11 -12.68 -18.44
C LEU A 739 9.67 -14.06 -18.84
N PRO A 740 9.33 -15.14 -18.10
CA PRO A 740 9.55 -16.51 -18.53
C PRO A 740 8.94 -16.78 -19.91
N ALA A 741 9.51 -17.73 -20.65
CA ALA A 741 9.14 -18.02 -22.05
C ALA A 741 7.62 -18.21 -22.25
N ASN A 742 6.94 -18.89 -21.32
CA ASN A 742 5.53 -19.23 -21.43
C ASN A 742 4.62 -18.32 -20.58
N ALA A 743 5.13 -17.24 -19.99
CA ALA A 743 4.33 -16.32 -19.19
C ALA A 743 3.78 -15.15 -20.02
N VAL A 744 2.52 -14.83 -19.78
CA VAL A 744 1.84 -13.65 -20.32
C VAL A 744 1.34 -12.83 -19.15
N ARG A 745 1.84 -11.60 -18.98
CA ARG A 745 1.35 -10.70 -17.93
C ARG A 745 0.20 -9.85 -18.46
N VAL A 746 -0.97 -10.02 -17.84
CA VAL A 746 -2.18 -9.23 -18.12
C VAL A 746 -2.88 -8.94 -16.79
N ALA A 747 -2.89 -7.66 -16.42
CA ALA A 747 -3.43 -7.18 -15.15
C ALA A 747 -4.90 -7.60 -14.91
N ALA A 748 -5.24 -7.82 -13.65
CA ALA A 748 -6.61 -7.95 -13.15
C ALA A 748 -7.15 -6.57 -12.70
N ALA A 749 -8.36 -6.54 -12.12
CA ALA A 749 -8.97 -5.36 -11.50
C ALA A 749 -9.18 -4.13 -12.40
N HIS A 750 -9.14 -4.29 -13.73
CA HIS A 750 -9.36 -3.23 -14.70
C HIS A 750 -10.50 -3.58 -15.66
N ALA A 751 -11.35 -2.61 -16.01
CA ALA A 751 -12.54 -2.84 -16.85
C ALA A 751 -12.21 -3.49 -18.22
N SER A 752 -11.08 -3.13 -18.83
CA SER A 752 -10.64 -3.71 -20.11
C SER A 752 -10.20 -5.18 -20.02
N THR A 753 -9.88 -5.68 -18.82
CA THR A 753 -9.44 -7.07 -18.58
C THR A 753 -10.41 -7.86 -17.71
N ALA A 754 -11.45 -7.22 -17.16
CA ALA A 754 -12.49 -7.83 -16.34
C ALA A 754 -13.28 -8.93 -17.07
N VAL A 755 -13.26 -8.93 -18.41
CA VAL A 755 -13.87 -10.00 -19.22
C VAL A 755 -13.03 -11.27 -19.29
N LEU A 756 -11.78 -11.26 -18.83
CA LEU A 756 -10.91 -12.44 -18.80
C LEU A 756 -11.22 -13.35 -17.59
N GLY A 757 -10.71 -14.57 -17.63
CA GLY A 757 -10.93 -15.58 -16.59
C GLY A 757 -10.03 -15.38 -15.37
N GLY A 758 -9.64 -16.50 -14.76
CA GLY A 758 -8.78 -16.54 -13.57
C GLY A 758 -7.51 -15.68 -13.67
N MET A 759 -7.06 -15.14 -12.54
CA MET A 759 -5.78 -14.41 -12.42
C MET A 759 -4.56 -15.25 -12.84
N PHE A 760 -4.69 -16.59 -12.80
CA PHE A 760 -3.69 -17.55 -13.27
C PHE A 760 -4.33 -18.56 -14.24
N GLY A 761 -3.48 -19.34 -14.90
CA GLY A 761 -3.88 -20.45 -15.77
C GLY A 761 -3.70 -20.15 -17.25
N SER A 762 -4.06 -21.11 -18.11
CA SER A 762 -3.82 -21.03 -19.55
C SER A 762 -4.48 -19.82 -20.18
N ILE A 763 -3.77 -19.18 -21.11
CA ILE A 763 -4.22 -17.99 -21.84
C ILE A 763 -3.81 -18.10 -23.31
N THR A 764 -4.64 -17.61 -24.21
CA THR A 764 -4.34 -17.60 -25.65
C THR A 764 -4.15 -16.17 -26.12
N VAL A 765 -3.12 -15.94 -26.94
CA VAL A 765 -2.81 -14.63 -27.52
C VAL A 765 -2.70 -14.80 -29.04
N GLU A 766 -3.47 -14.00 -29.77
CA GLU A 766 -3.52 -14.00 -31.23
C GLU A 766 -3.41 -12.57 -31.76
N LYS A 767 -2.80 -12.37 -32.93
CA LYS A 767 -2.72 -11.04 -33.55
C LYS A 767 -4.13 -10.59 -33.98
N ALA A 768 -4.58 -9.43 -33.51
CA ALA A 768 -5.88 -8.89 -33.87
C ALA A 768 -5.78 -8.22 -35.25
N GLY A 769 -6.13 -8.95 -36.32
CA GLY A 769 -6.07 -8.42 -37.69
C GLY A 769 -6.13 -9.42 -38.83
N GLU A 770 -6.00 -10.72 -38.59
CA GLU A 770 -6.30 -11.74 -39.61
C GLU A 770 -7.67 -12.36 -39.29
N VAL A 771 -8.72 -11.83 -39.91
CA VAL A 771 -9.92 -12.63 -40.16
C VAL A 771 -9.47 -13.79 -41.06
N LYS A 772 -9.48 -15.01 -40.53
CA LYS A 772 -9.52 -16.21 -41.36
C LYS A 772 -10.95 -16.48 -41.80
#